data_AF-A0A919EPP3-F1
#
_entry.id   AF-A0A919EPP3-F1
#
_cell.length_a   1.000
_cell.length_b   1.000
_cell.length_c   1.000
_cell.angle_alpha   90.00
_cell.angle_beta   90.00
_cell.angle_gamma   90.00
#
_symmetry.space_group_name_H-M   'P 1'
#
loop_
_entity.id
_entity.type
_entity.pdbx_description
1 polymer ?
#
loop_
_entity_poly.entity_id
_entity_poly.type
_entity_poly.pdbx_seq_one_letter_code
_entity_poly.pdbx_strand_id
1 'polypeptide(L)'
;MTYTARDQWDKHYSDGKNFRQVGERERELLAEYAPAPGGDGRALDVGCGTGEMSVFLTSLGYTVDAVDFAGSAIARAREEHADVEGVHWLHLDVERDDPAPLDEEGYDLVVMRLMYPFLKDRGRVLHGLGERLRDGGALVVITPVVETTPEERRGIALDDDEIALLSAGWKAVERLDADGLAFLVLRGPCHADARAVEKRPTTGHALTGALAVVTDDAGRVLLGQSRRGMLELPGGKTTGPEDFAAAAVRELAEETGLVAEPGDAYVVMMLVDDSHGIPRLTAVVRIAAWTGVLANGEPRLFDRWEWHDLHALACVGDIFTPAAQALDAVWPAVIPDLPPVASYPIAVDQPAVPGEPAEAGRLRHAMAKTVIDGGWAPSEPVRSALRTVPRHRFAPEANLAAAYDGGDRAVITRHDETGTAISAVSAAWLQADMIENLCLTPGAIVFEAGSGGYNAELIAHIAGPEGRVVTVDIDPWVVRRTRRFTTEAGSGRVTAVEADAALGAPAHLVPRGGFDASVITYNCWDISPAWREQLAEGGRLVLPLEIGGYTRAIAFERRGQVLEARRFTYCGFVRDQGQQARTIPVTGLLDGELTLRFEHGDAAEPAGLGEALRGPRHEIATGVTMGAGAYFGSLQLYAATTLPGFCRLAAHQDTGVTDIAKDQDAPAVVGDASLAYLIHVQTRHGELPEDKEWEWFVHAFGEQGPQLAEQLAATVRAWDRHVRADENDKHADPVLTVHPAGTPDALLPAGHVLDKEHCRLVFQWPGRDGHLPGPARHHRAPAPAPVLEDR
;
A
#
# COMPACT_ATOMS: atom_id res chain seq x y z
N MET A 1 -36.11 -5.77 -35.58
CA MET A 1 -37.23 -6.66 -35.23
C MET A 1 -37.74 -6.25 -33.86
N THR A 2 -39.03 -5.91 -33.74
CA THR A 2 -39.65 -5.54 -32.46
C THR A 2 -39.86 -6.81 -31.65
N TYR A 3 -39.26 -6.87 -30.47
CA TYR A 3 -39.19 -8.05 -29.63
C TYR A 3 -40.57 -8.41 -29.05
N THR A 4 -41.02 -9.65 -29.23
CA THR A 4 -42.29 -10.12 -28.63
C THR A 4 -42.02 -10.59 -27.19
N ALA A 5 -42.50 -9.83 -26.21
CA ALA A 5 -42.37 -10.20 -24.80
C ALA A 5 -43.19 -11.45 -24.44
N ARG A 6 -42.84 -12.16 -23.36
CA ARG A 6 -43.57 -13.34 -22.85
C ARG A 6 -45.07 -13.10 -22.77
N ASP A 7 -45.45 -11.97 -22.16
CA ASP A 7 -46.85 -11.57 -21.98
C ASP A 7 -47.61 -11.41 -23.30
N GLN A 8 -46.92 -11.07 -24.40
CA GLN A 8 -47.54 -10.97 -25.73
C GLN A 8 -47.80 -12.35 -26.34
N TRP A 9 -46.90 -13.32 -26.11
CA TRP A 9 -47.12 -14.71 -26.50
C TRP A 9 -48.20 -15.38 -25.64
N ASP A 10 -48.17 -15.18 -24.32
CA ASP A 10 -49.22 -15.68 -23.42
C ASP A 10 -50.61 -15.13 -23.81
N LYS A 11 -50.67 -13.84 -24.14
CA LYS A 11 -51.89 -13.22 -24.68
C LYS A 11 -52.30 -13.80 -26.03
N HIS A 12 -51.35 -14.03 -26.94
CA HIS A 12 -51.64 -14.59 -28.28
C HIS A 12 -52.41 -15.91 -28.18
N TYR A 13 -51.93 -16.84 -27.35
CA TYR A 13 -52.55 -18.15 -27.19
C TYR A 13 -53.83 -18.10 -26.35
N SER A 14 -53.90 -17.24 -25.34
CA SER A 14 -55.11 -17.03 -24.54
C SER A 14 -56.26 -16.39 -25.34
N ASP A 15 -55.96 -15.60 -26.38
CA ASP A 15 -56.93 -15.07 -27.34
C ASP A 15 -57.44 -16.15 -28.35
N GLY A 16 -57.03 -17.42 -28.21
CA GLY A 16 -57.43 -18.52 -29.08
C GLY A 16 -56.73 -18.56 -30.44
N LYS A 17 -55.68 -17.76 -30.63
CA LYS A 17 -54.91 -17.73 -31.89
C LYS A 17 -53.88 -18.86 -31.90
N ASN A 18 -53.71 -19.47 -33.06
CA ASN A 18 -52.70 -20.51 -33.31
C ASN A 18 -51.71 -20.02 -34.38
N PHE A 19 -50.51 -20.57 -34.35
CA PHE A 19 -49.55 -20.41 -35.43
C PHE A 19 -49.86 -21.38 -36.59
N ARG A 20 -49.11 -21.29 -37.70
CA ARG A 20 -49.30 -22.14 -38.90
C ARG A 20 -49.35 -23.62 -38.50
N GLN A 21 -50.41 -24.33 -38.91
CA GLN A 21 -50.53 -25.79 -38.72
C GLN A 21 -49.36 -26.54 -39.35
N VAL A 22 -49.05 -27.72 -38.85
CA VAL A 22 -47.97 -28.56 -39.39
C VAL A 22 -48.40 -29.08 -40.78
N GLY A 23 -47.63 -28.76 -41.83
CA GLY A 23 -47.92 -29.19 -43.20
C GLY A 23 -47.65 -30.68 -43.42
N GLU A 24 -48.30 -31.29 -44.42
CA GLU A 24 -48.02 -32.68 -44.81
C GLU A 24 -46.56 -32.87 -45.22
N ARG A 25 -45.98 -31.90 -45.95
CA ARG A 25 -44.59 -31.96 -46.38
C ARG A 25 -43.60 -31.92 -45.21
N GLU A 26 -43.88 -31.11 -44.18
CA GLU A 26 -43.07 -31.09 -42.95
C GLU A 26 -43.08 -32.46 -42.24
N ARG A 27 -44.23 -33.14 -42.21
CA ARG A 27 -44.39 -34.49 -41.63
C ARG A 27 -43.63 -35.55 -42.42
N GLU A 28 -43.74 -35.54 -43.75
CA GLU A 28 -43.01 -36.45 -44.63
C GLU A 28 -41.49 -36.33 -44.45
N LEU A 29 -40.98 -35.10 -44.44
CA LEU A 29 -39.55 -34.84 -44.30
C LEU A 29 -39.02 -35.25 -42.93
N LEU A 30 -39.77 -35.04 -41.85
CA LEU A 30 -39.38 -35.53 -40.52
C LEU A 30 -39.33 -37.07 -40.48
N ALA A 31 -40.33 -37.75 -41.04
CA ALA A 31 -40.34 -39.21 -41.09
C ALA A 31 -39.21 -39.80 -41.92
N GLU A 32 -38.80 -39.11 -43.00
CA GLU A 32 -37.72 -39.54 -43.89
C GLU A 32 -36.32 -39.26 -43.33
N TYR A 33 -36.09 -38.05 -42.80
CA TYR A 33 -34.75 -37.58 -42.43
C TYR A 33 -34.45 -37.69 -40.93
N ALA A 34 -35.46 -37.84 -40.07
CA ALA A 34 -35.29 -38.02 -38.63
C ALA A 34 -36.30 -39.04 -38.05
N PRO A 35 -36.24 -40.32 -38.45
CA PRO A 35 -37.07 -41.37 -37.86
C PRO A 35 -36.59 -41.78 -36.46
N ALA A 36 -37.52 -42.22 -35.59
CA ALA A 36 -37.18 -42.69 -34.25
C ALA A 36 -36.29 -43.95 -34.31
N PRO A 37 -35.11 -43.95 -33.65
CA PRO A 37 -34.25 -45.13 -33.60
C PRO A 37 -34.98 -46.31 -32.96
N GLY A 38 -35.09 -47.44 -33.67
CA GLY A 38 -35.70 -48.66 -33.14
C GLY A 38 -37.18 -48.56 -32.76
N GLY A 39 -37.86 -47.45 -33.07
CA GLY A 39 -39.26 -47.19 -32.68
C GLY A 39 -39.45 -46.71 -31.23
N ASP A 40 -38.37 -46.34 -30.53
CA ASP A 40 -38.39 -45.83 -29.15
C ASP A 40 -37.32 -44.74 -28.96
N GLY A 41 -37.50 -43.61 -29.65
CA GLY A 41 -36.55 -42.49 -29.64
C GLY A 41 -36.91 -41.41 -28.61
N ARG A 42 -35.94 -40.55 -28.26
CA ARG A 42 -36.20 -39.33 -27.47
C ARG A 42 -36.17 -38.09 -28.36
N ALA A 43 -37.19 -37.24 -28.27
CA ALA A 43 -37.23 -35.97 -29.00
C ALA A 43 -37.49 -34.76 -28.09
N LEU A 44 -36.91 -33.62 -28.46
CA LEU A 44 -37.18 -32.31 -27.86
C LEU A 44 -37.85 -31.40 -28.89
N ASP A 45 -39.07 -30.95 -28.60
CA ASP A 45 -39.80 -29.98 -29.43
C ASP A 45 -39.69 -28.58 -28.80
N VAL A 46 -38.86 -27.72 -29.40
CA VAL A 46 -38.53 -26.39 -28.88
C VAL A 46 -39.44 -25.33 -29.49
N GLY A 47 -40.19 -24.65 -28.62
CA GLY A 47 -41.25 -23.73 -29.04
C GLY A 47 -42.47 -24.50 -29.54
N CYS A 48 -42.91 -25.50 -28.77
CA CYS A 48 -43.92 -26.47 -29.19
C CYS A 48 -45.33 -25.87 -29.42
N GLY A 49 -45.58 -24.64 -28.93
CA GLY A 49 -46.86 -23.97 -29.06
C GLY A 49 -48.00 -24.78 -28.43
N THR A 50 -49.05 -25.07 -29.21
CA THR A 50 -50.18 -25.91 -28.77
C THR A 50 -49.95 -27.41 -28.96
N GLY A 51 -48.76 -27.84 -29.40
CA GLY A 51 -48.36 -29.26 -29.33
C GLY A 51 -48.58 -30.12 -30.57
N GLU A 52 -49.02 -29.55 -31.71
CA GLU A 52 -49.30 -30.33 -32.93
C GLU A 52 -48.06 -31.10 -33.44
N MET A 53 -46.88 -30.48 -33.37
CA MET A 53 -45.62 -31.13 -33.75
C MET A 53 -45.26 -32.24 -32.75
N SER A 54 -45.37 -31.96 -31.46
CA SER A 54 -45.08 -32.93 -30.39
C SER A 54 -45.93 -34.20 -30.53
N VAL A 55 -47.23 -34.06 -30.81
CA VAL A 55 -48.15 -35.21 -31.04
C VAL A 55 -47.80 -35.97 -32.33
N PHE A 56 -47.37 -35.28 -33.38
CA PHE A 56 -46.91 -35.97 -34.59
C PHE A 56 -45.64 -36.80 -34.33
N LEU A 57 -44.70 -36.28 -33.55
CA LEU A 57 -43.48 -37.00 -33.20
C LEU A 57 -43.76 -38.30 -32.41
N THR A 58 -44.78 -38.34 -31.55
CA THR A 58 -45.17 -39.61 -30.89
C THR A 58 -45.66 -40.66 -31.88
N SER A 59 -46.35 -40.26 -32.95
CA SER A 59 -46.77 -41.17 -34.02
C SER A 59 -45.60 -41.76 -34.81
N LEU A 60 -44.41 -41.16 -34.73
CA LEU A 60 -43.17 -41.66 -35.31
C LEU A 60 -42.37 -42.55 -34.35
N GLY A 61 -42.85 -42.78 -33.12
CA GLY A 61 -42.17 -43.59 -32.10
C GLY A 61 -41.24 -42.80 -31.18
N TYR A 62 -41.43 -41.48 -31.05
CA TYR A 62 -40.70 -40.67 -30.07
C TYR A 62 -41.45 -40.52 -28.75
N THR A 63 -40.73 -40.56 -27.64
CA THR A 63 -41.15 -39.92 -26.39
C THR A 63 -40.64 -38.48 -26.39
N VAL A 64 -41.53 -37.51 -26.22
CA VAL A 64 -41.26 -36.09 -26.53
C VAL A 64 -41.25 -35.23 -25.27
N ASP A 65 -40.18 -34.49 -25.04
CA ASP A 65 -40.20 -33.32 -24.15
C ASP A 65 -40.59 -32.09 -25.00
N ALA A 66 -41.73 -31.48 -24.69
CA ALA A 66 -42.29 -30.38 -25.46
C ALA A 66 -42.21 -29.09 -24.63
N VAL A 67 -41.35 -28.15 -25.05
CA VAL A 67 -41.07 -26.93 -24.30
C VAL A 67 -41.60 -25.69 -25.00
N ASP A 68 -42.22 -24.79 -24.24
CA ASP A 68 -42.58 -23.46 -24.72
C ASP A 68 -42.38 -22.42 -23.61
N PHE A 69 -42.04 -21.19 -24.02
CA PHE A 69 -41.85 -20.05 -23.14
C PHE A 69 -43.19 -19.46 -22.64
N ALA A 70 -44.28 -19.67 -23.37
CA ALA A 70 -45.62 -19.22 -23.04
C ALA A 70 -46.38 -20.28 -22.24
N GLY A 71 -46.73 -19.96 -20.99
CA GLY A 71 -47.44 -20.88 -20.11
C GLY A 71 -48.86 -21.18 -20.60
N SER A 72 -49.52 -20.23 -21.27
CA SER A 72 -50.84 -20.46 -21.84
C SER A 72 -50.82 -21.44 -23.03
N ALA A 73 -49.71 -21.52 -23.77
CA ALA A 73 -49.55 -22.48 -24.86
C ALA A 73 -49.50 -23.91 -24.31
N ILE A 74 -48.68 -24.12 -23.28
CA ILE A 74 -48.55 -25.39 -22.55
C ILE A 74 -49.86 -25.82 -21.89
N ALA A 75 -50.59 -24.89 -21.26
CA ALA A 75 -51.87 -25.19 -20.64
C ALA A 75 -52.89 -25.71 -21.68
N ARG A 76 -52.93 -25.08 -22.86
CA ARG A 76 -53.80 -25.46 -23.95
C ARG A 76 -53.39 -26.78 -24.61
N ALA A 77 -52.09 -26.99 -24.83
CA ALA A 77 -51.57 -28.25 -25.36
C ALA A 77 -51.96 -29.45 -24.47
N ARG A 78 -51.88 -29.29 -23.15
CA ARG A 78 -52.31 -30.30 -22.17
C ARG A 78 -53.80 -30.60 -22.23
N GLU A 79 -54.64 -29.60 -22.48
CA GLU A 79 -56.09 -29.76 -22.58
C GLU A 79 -56.51 -30.40 -23.91
N GLU A 80 -55.99 -29.90 -25.04
CA GLU A 80 -56.33 -30.39 -26.39
C GLU A 80 -55.79 -31.80 -26.67
N HIS A 81 -54.74 -32.22 -25.97
CA HIS A 81 -54.06 -33.50 -26.17
C HIS A 81 -54.01 -34.38 -24.93
N ALA A 82 -55.00 -34.25 -24.04
CA ALA A 82 -55.08 -35.02 -22.78
C ALA A 82 -55.08 -36.56 -22.99
N ASP A 83 -55.54 -37.04 -24.15
CA ASP A 83 -55.60 -38.46 -24.50
C ASP A 83 -54.32 -38.99 -25.18
N VAL A 84 -53.30 -38.13 -25.39
CA VAL A 84 -52.04 -38.52 -26.04
C VAL A 84 -51.00 -38.87 -24.98
N GLU A 85 -50.59 -40.14 -24.94
CA GLU A 85 -49.47 -40.59 -24.10
C GLU A 85 -48.11 -40.29 -24.77
N GLY A 86 -47.04 -40.19 -23.97
CA GLY A 86 -45.67 -40.03 -24.48
C GLY A 86 -45.19 -38.60 -24.72
N VAL A 87 -45.97 -37.57 -24.34
CA VAL A 87 -45.55 -36.15 -24.37
C VAL A 87 -45.44 -35.57 -22.97
N HIS A 88 -44.28 -35.02 -22.65
CA HIS A 88 -44.00 -34.29 -21.44
C HIS A 88 -44.01 -32.78 -21.71
N TRP A 89 -45.08 -32.12 -21.27
CA TRP A 89 -45.30 -30.69 -21.49
C TRP A 89 -44.58 -29.84 -20.45
N LEU A 90 -43.62 -29.02 -20.88
CA LEU A 90 -42.73 -28.26 -20.02
C LEU A 90 -42.83 -26.75 -20.31
N HIS A 91 -43.03 -25.96 -19.25
CA HIS A 91 -42.93 -24.50 -19.33
C HIS A 91 -41.48 -24.11 -19.06
N LEU A 92 -40.73 -23.77 -20.11
CA LEU A 92 -39.28 -23.54 -20.04
C LEU A 92 -38.83 -22.49 -21.06
N ASP A 93 -38.06 -21.49 -20.60
CA ASP A 93 -37.30 -20.57 -21.45
C ASP A 93 -35.95 -21.21 -21.86
N VAL A 94 -35.85 -21.75 -23.08
CA VAL A 94 -34.61 -22.35 -23.57
C VAL A 94 -33.42 -21.38 -23.68
N GLU A 95 -33.65 -20.06 -23.63
CA GLU A 95 -32.56 -19.10 -23.57
C GLU A 95 -32.05 -18.89 -22.13
N ARG A 96 -32.86 -19.09 -21.09
CA ARG A 96 -32.53 -18.56 -19.75
C ARG A 96 -32.68 -19.54 -18.60
N ASP A 97 -33.61 -20.47 -18.70
CA ASP A 97 -33.94 -21.37 -17.62
C ASP A 97 -32.97 -22.55 -17.57
N ASP A 98 -32.87 -23.15 -16.38
CA ASP A 98 -32.06 -24.34 -16.16
C ASP A 98 -32.64 -25.52 -16.97
N PRO A 99 -31.84 -26.19 -17.81
CA PRO A 99 -32.29 -27.34 -18.58
C PRO A 99 -32.47 -28.62 -17.73
N ALA A 100 -32.30 -28.59 -16.41
CA ALA A 100 -32.54 -29.73 -15.51
C ALA A 100 -33.87 -30.49 -15.71
N PRO A 101 -35.00 -29.87 -16.15
CA PRO A 101 -36.23 -30.61 -16.46
C PRO A 101 -36.19 -31.43 -17.76
N LEU A 102 -35.14 -31.26 -18.57
CA LEU A 102 -34.92 -31.98 -19.83
C LEU A 102 -34.20 -33.31 -19.59
N ASP A 103 -34.25 -34.19 -20.60
CA ASP A 103 -33.59 -35.49 -20.55
C ASP A 103 -32.06 -35.35 -20.38
N GLU A 104 -31.52 -35.94 -19.32
CA GLU A 104 -30.09 -35.91 -19.02
C GLU A 104 -29.28 -36.78 -20.00
N GLU A 105 -29.88 -37.81 -20.62
CA GLU A 105 -29.23 -38.69 -21.59
C GLU A 105 -29.27 -38.12 -23.03
N GLY A 106 -29.86 -36.94 -23.22
CA GLY A 106 -29.94 -36.24 -24.50
C GLY A 106 -31.03 -36.78 -25.45
N TYR A 107 -31.05 -36.25 -26.67
CA TYR A 107 -32.11 -36.45 -27.65
C TYR A 107 -31.59 -37.03 -28.97
N ASP A 108 -32.37 -37.92 -29.57
CA ASP A 108 -32.14 -38.41 -30.93
C ASP A 108 -32.60 -37.38 -31.98
N LEU A 109 -33.56 -36.52 -31.61
CA LEU A 109 -34.08 -35.45 -32.43
C LEU A 109 -34.38 -34.20 -31.58
N VAL A 110 -33.88 -33.05 -32.00
CA VAL A 110 -34.35 -31.75 -31.52
C VAL A 110 -35.04 -31.05 -32.68
N VAL A 111 -36.28 -30.62 -32.52
CA VAL A 111 -37.02 -29.85 -33.53
C VAL A 111 -37.21 -28.43 -33.06
N MET A 112 -36.90 -27.48 -33.94
CA MET A 112 -37.10 -26.06 -33.74
C MET A 112 -37.94 -25.51 -34.89
N ARG A 113 -39.26 -25.46 -34.69
CA ARG A 113 -40.20 -25.05 -35.73
C ARG A 113 -40.65 -23.61 -35.55
N LEU A 114 -40.43 -22.79 -36.58
CA LEU A 114 -40.90 -21.40 -36.70
C LEU A 114 -40.52 -20.48 -35.54
N MET A 115 -39.55 -20.88 -34.71
CA MET A 115 -39.14 -20.12 -33.53
C MET A 115 -37.73 -19.52 -33.63
N TYR A 116 -36.88 -20.02 -34.53
CA TYR A 116 -35.47 -19.59 -34.67
C TYR A 116 -35.29 -18.05 -34.84
N PRO A 117 -36.08 -17.35 -35.68
CA PRO A 117 -35.97 -15.90 -35.82
C PRO A 117 -36.21 -15.11 -34.53
N PHE A 118 -36.93 -15.69 -33.56
CA PHE A 118 -37.32 -15.07 -32.30
C PHE A 118 -36.28 -15.23 -31.18
N LEU A 119 -35.24 -16.05 -31.37
CA LEU A 119 -34.14 -16.20 -30.44
C LEU A 119 -33.28 -14.93 -30.38
N LYS A 120 -32.88 -14.52 -29.17
CA LYS A 120 -31.90 -13.44 -28.96
C LYS A 120 -30.49 -13.92 -29.25
N ASP A 121 -30.16 -15.09 -28.71
CA ASP A 121 -28.82 -15.68 -28.78
C ASP A 121 -28.86 -16.99 -29.57
N ARG A 122 -29.08 -16.83 -30.88
CA ARG A 122 -29.19 -17.93 -31.85
C ARG A 122 -27.97 -18.87 -31.79
N GLY A 123 -26.77 -18.31 -31.64
CA GLY A 123 -25.53 -19.07 -31.59
C GLY A 123 -25.45 -19.95 -30.34
N ARG A 124 -25.65 -19.37 -29.14
CA ARG A 124 -25.61 -20.14 -27.89
C ARG A 124 -26.71 -21.21 -27.84
N VAL A 125 -27.92 -20.89 -28.30
CA VAL A 125 -29.04 -21.85 -28.28
C VAL A 125 -28.79 -23.00 -29.25
N LEU A 126 -28.38 -22.73 -30.49
CA LEU A 126 -28.05 -23.80 -31.44
C LEU A 126 -26.91 -24.69 -30.92
N HIS A 127 -25.89 -24.09 -30.30
CA HIS A 127 -24.80 -24.84 -29.71
C HIS A 127 -25.25 -25.69 -28.52
N GLY A 128 -25.99 -25.09 -27.59
CA GLY A 128 -26.49 -25.77 -26.39
C GLY A 128 -27.53 -26.86 -26.67
N LEU A 129 -28.27 -26.75 -27.78
CA LEU A 129 -29.14 -27.82 -28.29
C LEU A 129 -28.33 -28.89 -29.04
N GLY A 130 -27.30 -28.48 -29.80
CA GLY A 130 -26.36 -29.39 -30.44
C GLY A 130 -25.65 -30.30 -29.43
N GLU A 131 -25.22 -29.76 -28.28
CA GLU A 131 -24.61 -30.52 -27.18
C GLU A 131 -25.55 -31.55 -26.54
N ARG A 132 -26.86 -31.42 -26.75
CA ARG A 132 -27.87 -32.35 -26.24
C ARG A 132 -28.22 -33.44 -27.24
N LEU A 133 -27.67 -33.41 -28.45
CA LEU A 133 -27.88 -34.47 -29.42
C LEU A 133 -27.05 -35.69 -29.03
N ARG A 134 -27.70 -36.85 -29.01
CA ARG A 134 -27.02 -38.15 -28.96
C ARG A 134 -26.21 -38.34 -30.23
N ASP A 135 -25.23 -39.26 -30.18
CA ASP A 135 -24.44 -39.63 -31.36
C ASP A 135 -25.37 -40.07 -32.52
N GLY A 136 -25.26 -39.36 -33.65
CA GLY A 136 -26.11 -39.60 -34.83
C GLY A 136 -27.44 -38.84 -34.83
N GLY A 137 -27.78 -38.16 -33.73
CA GLY A 137 -28.97 -37.31 -33.61
C GLY A 137 -28.96 -36.11 -34.55
N ALA A 138 -30.14 -35.49 -34.72
CA ALA A 138 -30.33 -34.33 -35.59
C ALA A 138 -31.00 -33.17 -34.87
N LEU A 139 -30.53 -31.95 -35.18
CA LEU A 139 -31.29 -30.72 -34.94
C LEU A 139 -31.96 -30.33 -36.25
N VAL A 140 -33.31 -30.28 -36.23
CA VAL A 140 -34.11 -29.85 -37.37
C VAL A 140 -34.63 -28.44 -37.12
N VAL A 141 -34.20 -27.48 -37.94
CA VAL A 141 -34.71 -26.11 -37.92
C VAL A 141 -35.63 -25.89 -39.10
N ILE A 142 -36.88 -25.54 -38.83
CA ILE A 142 -37.88 -25.23 -39.86
C ILE A 142 -38.22 -23.75 -39.75
N THR A 143 -37.87 -22.96 -40.76
CA THR A 143 -37.97 -21.48 -40.67
C THR A 143 -38.36 -20.84 -42.00
N PRO A 144 -39.07 -19.69 -41.99
CA PRO A 144 -39.35 -18.96 -43.23
C PRO A 144 -38.07 -18.40 -43.86
N VAL A 145 -38.06 -18.27 -45.19
CA VAL A 145 -36.98 -17.63 -45.94
C VAL A 145 -37.46 -16.37 -46.65
N VAL A 146 -36.56 -15.39 -46.81
CA VAL A 146 -36.91 -14.07 -47.37
C VAL A 146 -37.52 -14.18 -48.77
N GLU A 147 -37.09 -15.17 -49.56
CA GLU A 147 -37.55 -15.42 -50.93
C GLU A 147 -39.05 -15.71 -51.03
N THR A 148 -39.59 -16.51 -50.10
CA THR A 148 -40.99 -16.99 -50.12
C THR A 148 -41.90 -16.26 -49.13
N THR A 149 -41.34 -15.34 -48.33
CA THR A 149 -42.07 -14.60 -47.29
C THR A 149 -42.48 -13.20 -47.77
N PRO A 150 -43.78 -12.82 -47.64
CA PRO A 150 -44.25 -11.46 -47.96
C PRO A 150 -43.46 -10.37 -47.24
N GLU A 151 -43.31 -9.20 -47.87
CA GLU A 151 -42.46 -8.11 -47.39
C GLU A 151 -42.79 -7.68 -45.94
N GLU A 152 -44.07 -7.60 -45.59
CA GLU A 152 -44.56 -7.28 -44.24
C GLU A 152 -44.15 -8.28 -43.15
N ARG A 153 -43.70 -9.48 -43.53
CA ARG A 153 -43.31 -10.58 -42.61
C ARG A 153 -41.84 -10.98 -42.76
N ARG A 154 -41.03 -10.29 -43.58
CA ARG A 154 -39.59 -10.60 -43.72
C ARG A 154 -38.81 -10.49 -42.41
N GLY A 155 -39.32 -9.76 -41.43
CA GLY A 155 -38.75 -9.70 -40.08
C GLY A 155 -38.75 -11.03 -39.30
N ILE A 156 -39.33 -12.10 -39.84
CA ILE A 156 -39.29 -13.45 -39.26
C ILE A 156 -38.77 -14.49 -40.29
N ALA A 157 -38.06 -14.05 -41.31
CA ALA A 157 -37.54 -14.89 -42.38
C ALA A 157 -36.03 -14.71 -42.53
N LEU A 158 -35.31 -15.80 -42.84
CA LEU A 158 -33.86 -15.78 -42.99
C LEU A 158 -33.45 -15.55 -44.44
N ASP A 159 -32.37 -14.83 -44.65
CA ASP A 159 -31.66 -14.78 -45.93
C ASP A 159 -30.58 -15.88 -46.03
N ASP A 160 -29.91 -15.96 -47.20
CA ASP A 160 -28.89 -16.98 -47.45
C ASP A 160 -27.63 -16.80 -46.59
N ASP A 161 -27.29 -15.57 -46.18
CA ASP A 161 -26.15 -15.31 -45.29
C ASP A 161 -26.46 -15.80 -43.87
N GLU A 162 -27.68 -15.56 -43.38
CA GLU A 162 -28.14 -16.07 -42.09
C GLU A 162 -28.24 -17.60 -42.08
N ILE A 163 -28.71 -18.23 -43.16
CA ILE A 163 -28.71 -19.70 -43.30
C ILE A 163 -27.27 -20.23 -43.33
N ALA A 164 -26.36 -19.57 -44.03
CA ALA A 164 -24.95 -19.97 -44.07
C ALA A 164 -24.32 -19.90 -42.67
N LEU A 165 -24.61 -18.86 -41.89
CA LEU A 165 -24.15 -18.72 -40.51
C LEU A 165 -24.72 -19.80 -39.58
N LEU A 166 -26.02 -20.09 -39.69
CA LEU A 166 -26.66 -21.20 -38.95
C LEU A 166 -26.01 -22.55 -39.29
N SER A 167 -25.64 -22.74 -40.57
CA SER A 167 -25.09 -23.99 -41.09
C SER A 167 -23.60 -24.19 -40.76
N ALA A 168 -22.84 -23.10 -40.60
CA ALA A 168 -21.38 -23.13 -40.44
C ALA A 168 -20.89 -23.90 -39.21
N GLY A 169 -21.73 -24.08 -38.19
CA GLY A 169 -21.40 -24.77 -36.94
C GLY A 169 -21.58 -26.30 -36.97
N TRP A 170 -21.83 -26.91 -38.13
CA TRP A 170 -22.24 -28.32 -38.23
C TRP A 170 -21.42 -29.09 -39.27
N LYS A 171 -21.11 -30.36 -38.98
CA LYS A 171 -20.34 -31.25 -39.88
C LYS A 171 -21.12 -31.61 -41.14
N ALA A 172 -22.44 -31.77 -41.00
CA ALA A 172 -23.33 -32.07 -42.11
C ALA A 172 -24.61 -31.24 -42.00
N VAL A 173 -24.97 -30.62 -43.13
CA VAL A 173 -26.16 -29.78 -43.25
C VAL A 173 -26.90 -30.15 -44.53
N GLU A 174 -28.17 -30.50 -44.38
CA GLU A 174 -29.08 -30.73 -45.51
C GLU A 174 -30.16 -29.65 -45.50
N ARG A 175 -30.34 -28.96 -46.64
CA ARG A 175 -31.37 -27.92 -46.83
C ARG A 175 -32.42 -28.43 -47.83
N LEU A 176 -33.66 -28.52 -47.37
CA LEU A 176 -34.83 -28.98 -48.12
C LEU A 176 -35.92 -27.90 -48.11
N ASP A 177 -36.88 -27.99 -49.03
CA ASP A 177 -38.07 -27.14 -49.06
C ASP A 177 -39.28 -27.87 -48.47
N ALA A 178 -39.96 -27.22 -47.53
CA ALA A 178 -41.20 -27.68 -46.91
C ALA A 178 -42.30 -26.63 -47.12
N ASP A 179 -42.96 -26.68 -48.29
CA ASP A 179 -44.02 -25.76 -48.70
C ASP A 179 -43.61 -24.28 -48.52
N GLY A 180 -42.44 -23.94 -49.07
CA GLY A 180 -41.84 -22.60 -49.01
C GLY A 180 -41.12 -22.25 -47.70
N LEU A 181 -40.94 -23.19 -46.77
CA LEU A 181 -40.07 -23.04 -45.59
C LEU A 181 -38.73 -23.73 -45.83
N ALA A 182 -37.64 -23.16 -45.30
CA ALA A 182 -36.38 -23.89 -45.22
C ALA A 182 -36.48 -24.95 -44.13
N PHE A 183 -36.22 -26.20 -44.52
CA PHE A 183 -36.11 -27.34 -43.63
C PHE A 183 -34.63 -27.74 -43.57
N LEU A 184 -33.99 -27.45 -42.44
CA LEU A 184 -32.56 -27.65 -42.24
C LEU A 184 -32.33 -28.83 -41.30
N VAL A 185 -31.67 -29.88 -41.78
CA VAL A 185 -31.23 -31.02 -40.96
C VAL A 185 -29.76 -30.84 -40.64
N LEU A 186 -29.44 -30.65 -39.36
CA LEU A 186 -28.11 -30.32 -38.89
C LEU A 186 -27.57 -31.47 -38.03
N ARG A 187 -26.39 -32.00 -38.36
CA ARG A 187 -25.76 -33.12 -37.63
C ARG A 187 -24.30 -32.85 -37.30
N GLY A 188 -23.90 -33.29 -36.11
CA GLY A 188 -22.53 -33.22 -35.62
C GLY A 188 -22.07 -31.78 -35.39
N PRO A 189 -22.35 -31.16 -34.23
CA PRO A 189 -21.85 -29.81 -33.93
C PRO A 189 -20.31 -29.76 -33.99
N CYS A 190 -19.76 -28.68 -34.55
CA CYS A 190 -18.33 -28.41 -34.67
C CYS A 190 -17.86 -27.47 -33.54
N HIS A 191 -16.78 -27.85 -32.84
CA HIS A 191 -16.19 -27.04 -31.74
C HIS A 191 -14.85 -26.38 -32.07
N ALA A 192 -14.29 -26.57 -33.28
CA ALA A 192 -12.83 -26.41 -33.47
C ALA A 192 -12.35 -25.49 -34.62
N ASP A 193 -13.22 -24.82 -35.38
CA ASP A 193 -12.82 -24.26 -36.70
C ASP A 193 -12.63 -22.73 -36.78
N ALA A 194 -12.57 -22.00 -35.66
CA ALA A 194 -12.21 -20.57 -35.70
C ALA A 194 -10.73 -20.41 -36.12
N ARG A 195 -10.48 -19.80 -37.30
CA ARG A 195 -9.13 -19.54 -37.84
C ARG A 195 -8.87 -18.04 -38.01
N ALA A 196 -7.78 -17.54 -37.42
CA ALA A 196 -7.27 -16.20 -37.70
C ALA A 196 -6.58 -16.16 -39.07
N VAL A 197 -6.91 -15.17 -39.90
CA VAL A 197 -6.31 -14.95 -41.23
C VAL A 197 -5.82 -13.51 -41.35
N GLU A 198 -4.62 -13.31 -41.87
CA GLU A 198 -4.03 -11.98 -42.04
C GLU A 198 -4.54 -11.27 -43.30
N LYS A 199 -4.61 -9.92 -43.23
CA LYS A 199 -4.79 -9.07 -44.42
C LYS A 199 -3.44 -8.89 -45.15
N ARG A 200 -3.48 -8.36 -46.37
CA ARG A 200 -2.27 -8.06 -47.17
C ARG A 200 -1.32 -7.09 -46.41
N PRO A 201 0.01 -7.14 -46.68
CA PRO A 201 1.00 -6.31 -45.98
C PRO A 201 0.72 -4.80 -46.09
N THR A 202 0.88 -4.07 -44.98
CA THR A 202 0.71 -2.61 -44.89
C THR A 202 1.99 -1.84 -45.20
N THR A 203 1.88 -0.60 -45.66
CA THR A 203 3.00 0.35 -45.76
C THR A 203 3.27 1.02 -44.40
N GLY A 204 4.55 1.25 -44.05
CA GLY A 204 4.93 1.92 -42.80
C GLY A 204 4.66 3.43 -42.84
N HIS A 205 3.98 3.97 -41.83
CA HIS A 205 3.58 5.39 -41.74
C HIS A 205 4.03 6.09 -40.45
N ALA A 206 4.76 5.41 -39.56
CA ALA A 206 5.19 5.94 -38.28
C ALA A 206 6.61 5.47 -37.93
N LEU A 207 7.31 6.27 -37.13
CA LEU A 207 8.59 5.88 -36.50
C LEU A 207 8.30 5.30 -35.12
N THR A 208 8.79 4.11 -34.85
CA THR A 208 8.71 3.46 -33.54
C THR A 208 10.10 3.38 -32.91
N GLY A 209 10.22 3.79 -31.65
CA GLY A 209 11.48 3.73 -30.91
C GLY A 209 11.27 3.56 -29.42
N ALA A 210 12.36 3.31 -28.69
CA ALA A 210 12.37 3.12 -27.26
C ALA A 210 13.50 3.93 -26.61
N LEU A 211 13.22 4.54 -25.46
CA LEU A 211 14.18 5.26 -24.62
C LEU A 211 14.31 4.56 -23.27
N ALA A 212 15.54 4.21 -22.89
CA ALA A 212 15.87 3.56 -21.64
C ALA A 212 16.11 4.60 -20.53
N VAL A 213 15.29 4.59 -19.48
CA VAL A 213 15.49 5.39 -18.26
C VAL A 213 16.22 4.53 -17.23
N VAL A 214 17.50 4.84 -17.02
CA VAL A 214 18.42 4.06 -16.17
C VAL A 214 18.92 4.91 -15.02
N THR A 215 18.99 4.34 -13.82
CA THR A 215 19.58 5.00 -12.64
C THR A 215 20.73 4.17 -12.08
N ASP A 216 21.71 4.84 -11.49
CA ASP A 216 22.74 4.17 -10.71
C ASP A 216 22.29 3.88 -9.27
N ASP A 217 23.20 3.28 -8.49
CA ASP A 217 22.97 2.99 -7.08
C ASP A 217 22.68 4.26 -6.27
N ALA A 218 23.14 5.44 -6.68
CA ALA A 218 22.87 6.71 -5.99
C ALA A 218 21.54 7.35 -6.40
N GLY A 219 20.78 6.73 -7.31
CA GLY A 219 19.53 7.29 -7.84
C GLY A 219 19.73 8.38 -8.89
N ARG A 220 20.95 8.55 -9.40
CA ARG A 220 21.26 9.49 -10.49
C ARG A 220 20.86 8.88 -11.82
N VAL A 221 20.33 9.69 -12.73
CA VAL A 221 19.93 9.24 -14.07
C VAL A 221 21.09 9.29 -15.05
N LEU A 222 21.17 8.31 -15.94
CA LEU A 222 22.15 8.28 -17.01
C LEU A 222 21.74 9.19 -18.17
N LEU A 223 22.59 10.13 -18.57
CA LEU A 223 22.40 10.94 -19.78
C LEU A 223 23.68 11.01 -20.60
N GLY A 224 23.52 11.03 -21.92
CA GLY A 224 24.59 11.14 -22.90
C GLY A 224 24.62 12.54 -23.48
N GLN A 225 25.78 13.19 -23.48
CA GLN A 225 25.99 14.44 -24.20
C GLN A 225 26.15 14.10 -25.69
N SER A 226 25.14 14.39 -26.50
CA SER A 226 25.20 14.14 -27.93
C SER A 226 26.06 15.17 -28.64
N ARG A 227 26.59 14.79 -29.81
CA ARG A 227 27.38 15.67 -30.70
C ARG A 227 26.61 16.91 -31.18
N ARG A 228 25.29 16.93 -30.98
CA ARG A 228 24.41 18.05 -31.30
C ARG A 228 24.27 19.05 -30.15
N GLY A 229 24.95 18.82 -29.03
CA GLY A 229 24.96 19.72 -27.88
C GLY A 229 23.78 19.53 -26.92
N MET A 230 23.05 18.42 -27.01
CA MET A 230 21.92 18.11 -26.12
C MET A 230 22.22 16.89 -25.25
N LEU A 231 21.53 16.77 -24.12
CA LEU A 231 21.51 15.56 -23.31
C LEU A 231 20.40 14.62 -23.78
N GLU A 232 20.72 13.34 -23.95
CA GLU A 232 19.79 12.31 -24.43
C GLU A 232 19.84 11.07 -23.52
N LEU A 233 18.75 10.30 -23.48
CA LEU A 233 18.71 8.98 -22.87
C LEU A 233 19.24 7.94 -23.85
N PRO A 234 19.75 6.78 -23.38
CA PRO A 234 20.05 5.67 -24.26
C PRO A 234 18.79 5.24 -25.02
N GLY A 235 18.85 5.04 -26.32
CA GLY A 235 17.68 4.60 -27.06
C GLY A 235 17.68 4.86 -28.57
N GLY A 236 16.82 4.12 -29.26
CA GLY A 236 16.81 4.09 -30.71
C GLY A 236 15.54 3.49 -31.30
N LYS A 237 15.60 3.15 -32.59
CA LYS A 237 14.44 2.65 -33.35
C LYS A 237 14.26 1.16 -33.16
N THR A 238 13.02 0.70 -33.16
CA THR A 238 12.74 -0.74 -33.21
C THR A 238 13.10 -1.30 -34.59
N THR A 239 13.66 -2.52 -34.62
CA THR A 239 14.10 -3.24 -35.81
C THR A 239 13.45 -4.62 -35.90
N GLY A 240 12.74 -4.88 -37.00
CA GLY A 240 12.05 -6.17 -37.19
C GLY A 240 10.90 -6.38 -36.19
N PRO A 241 10.65 -7.62 -35.74
CA PRO A 241 9.57 -7.96 -34.81
C PRO A 241 9.98 -7.81 -33.33
N GLU A 242 11.02 -7.02 -33.01
CA GLU A 242 11.42 -6.79 -31.62
C GLU A 242 10.39 -5.96 -30.86
N ASP A 243 10.23 -6.22 -29.56
CA ASP A 243 9.43 -5.37 -28.69
C ASP A 243 10.23 -4.16 -28.19
N PHE A 244 9.54 -3.21 -27.56
CA PHE A 244 10.16 -1.99 -27.08
C PHE A 244 11.15 -2.20 -25.93
N ALA A 245 10.95 -3.22 -25.08
CA ALA A 245 11.84 -3.52 -23.97
C ALA A 245 13.17 -4.07 -24.50
N ALA A 246 13.12 -5.02 -25.44
CA ALA A 246 14.26 -5.57 -26.14
C ALA A 246 15.04 -4.47 -26.89
N ALA A 247 14.34 -3.55 -27.58
CA ALA A 247 14.97 -2.42 -28.22
C ALA A 247 15.73 -1.53 -27.22
N ALA A 248 15.09 -1.14 -26.10
CA ALA A 248 15.75 -0.32 -25.09
C ALA A 248 16.98 -1.00 -24.46
N VAL A 249 16.89 -2.30 -24.17
CA VAL A 249 18.01 -3.08 -23.61
C VAL A 249 19.18 -3.17 -24.60
N ARG A 250 18.88 -3.40 -25.88
CA ARG A 250 19.87 -3.43 -26.95
C ARG A 250 20.59 -2.08 -27.08
N GLU A 251 19.84 -1.00 -27.20
CA GLU A 251 20.38 0.36 -27.35
C GLU A 251 21.20 0.78 -26.11
N LEU A 252 20.73 0.44 -24.90
CA LEU A 252 21.50 0.66 -23.67
C LEU A 252 22.88 -0.01 -23.75
N ALA A 253 22.94 -1.27 -24.18
CA ALA A 253 24.18 -2.02 -24.29
C ALA A 253 25.09 -1.47 -25.40
N GLU A 254 24.54 -1.17 -26.56
CA GLU A 254 25.27 -0.64 -27.72
C GLU A 254 25.87 0.75 -27.45
N GLU A 255 25.11 1.64 -26.81
CA GLU A 255 25.51 3.04 -26.62
C GLU A 255 26.37 3.27 -25.36
N THR A 256 26.10 2.53 -24.28
CA THR A 256 26.65 2.82 -22.94
C THR A 256 27.54 1.72 -22.36
N GLY A 257 27.52 0.52 -22.94
CA GLY A 257 28.19 -0.66 -22.39
C GLY A 257 27.55 -1.24 -21.13
N LEU A 258 26.41 -0.70 -20.67
CA LEU A 258 25.61 -1.28 -19.59
C LEU A 258 24.69 -2.38 -20.12
N VAL A 259 24.57 -3.48 -19.38
CA VAL A 259 23.77 -4.65 -19.78
C VAL A 259 22.63 -4.84 -18.80
N ALA A 260 21.41 -4.97 -19.31
CA ALA A 260 20.21 -5.30 -18.54
C ALA A 260 19.55 -6.56 -19.12
N GLU A 261 18.85 -7.32 -18.29
CA GLU A 261 18.03 -8.43 -18.77
C GLU A 261 16.67 -7.88 -19.26
N PRO A 262 16.06 -8.45 -20.33
CA PRO A 262 14.74 -8.01 -20.79
C PRO A 262 13.65 -8.04 -19.71
N GLY A 263 13.76 -8.93 -18.71
CA GLY A 263 12.84 -9.01 -17.57
C GLY A 263 12.94 -7.83 -16.60
N ASP A 264 14.02 -7.05 -16.67
CA ASP A 264 14.26 -5.85 -15.86
C ASP A 264 13.96 -4.55 -16.62
N ALA A 265 13.41 -4.65 -17.84
CA ALA A 265 13.07 -3.54 -18.71
C ALA A 265 11.55 -3.38 -18.88
N TYR A 266 10.99 -2.33 -18.31
CA TYR A 266 9.54 -2.13 -18.22
C TYR A 266 9.08 -0.96 -19.08
N VAL A 267 8.22 -1.22 -20.07
CA VAL A 267 7.64 -0.17 -20.93
C VAL A 267 6.55 0.58 -20.17
N VAL A 268 6.87 1.73 -19.57
CA VAL A 268 5.94 2.43 -18.66
C VAL A 268 4.92 3.33 -19.38
N MET A 269 5.26 3.84 -20.56
CA MET A 269 4.43 4.81 -21.28
C MET A 269 4.75 4.81 -22.77
N MET A 270 3.74 5.03 -23.61
CA MET A 270 3.94 5.40 -25.01
C MET A 270 3.71 6.89 -25.18
N LEU A 271 4.72 7.58 -25.69
CA LEU A 271 4.65 8.97 -26.10
C LEU A 271 4.35 9.04 -27.59
N VAL A 272 3.43 9.92 -27.95
CA VAL A 272 3.09 10.22 -29.35
C VAL A 272 3.35 11.69 -29.60
N ASP A 273 4.27 11.94 -30.51
CA ASP A 273 4.60 13.27 -31.00
C ASP A 273 4.76 13.30 -32.53
N ASP A 274 5.05 14.49 -33.05
CA ASP A 274 5.36 14.69 -34.47
C ASP A 274 6.84 15.05 -34.62
N SER A 275 7.51 14.39 -35.56
CA SER A 275 8.87 14.72 -35.97
C SER A 275 8.90 14.98 -37.47
N HIS A 276 8.83 16.25 -37.86
CA HIS A 276 8.86 16.71 -39.25
C HIS A 276 7.71 16.13 -40.12
N GLY A 277 6.49 16.05 -39.57
CA GLY A 277 5.31 15.54 -40.27
C GLY A 277 5.20 14.01 -40.31
N ILE A 278 6.06 13.32 -39.54
CA ILE A 278 6.00 11.86 -39.35
C ILE A 278 5.58 11.60 -37.91
N PRO A 279 4.44 10.90 -37.68
CA PRO A 279 4.06 10.43 -36.36
C PRO A 279 5.18 9.56 -35.77
N ARG A 280 5.63 9.92 -34.58
CA ARG A 280 6.62 9.15 -33.83
C ARG A 280 5.97 8.61 -32.55
N LEU A 281 6.12 7.31 -32.37
CA LEU A 281 5.72 6.57 -31.19
C LEU A 281 7.00 6.18 -30.44
N THR A 282 7.18 6.75 -29.25
CA THR A 282 8.34 6.47 -28.41
C THR A 282 7.89 5.76 -27.14
N ALA A 283 8.36 4.53 -26.95
CA ALA A 283 8.23 3.82 -25.70
C ALA A 283 9.22 4.37 -24.67
N VAL A 284 8.71 4.69 -23.48
CA VAL A 284 9.55 4.98 -22.31
C VAL A 284 9.76 3.67 -21.57
N VAL A 285 11.01 3.26 -21.39
CA VAL A 285 11.37 1.96 -20.81
C VAL A 285 12.20 2.17 -19.55
N ARG A 286 11.68 1.79 -18.40
CA ARG A 286 12.39 1.85 -17.12
C ARG A 286 13.27 0.60 -16.97
N ILE A 287 14.57 0.79 -16.76
CA ILE A 287 15.50 -0.30 -16.45
C ILE A 287 15.68 -0.38 -14.94
N ALA A 288 15.24 -1.46 -14.31
CA ALA A 288 15.29 -1.63 -12.85
C ALA A 288 16.59 -2.24 -12.35
N ALA A 289 17.27 -3.05 -13.17
CA ALA A 289 18.56 -3.65 -12.84
C ALA A 289 19.46 -3.71 -14.08
N TRP A 290 20.75 -3.53 -13.86
CA TRP A 290 21.77 -3.57 -14.89
C TRP A 290 23.13 -3.94 -14.29
N THR A 291 24.06 -4.35 -15.15
CA THR A 291 25.46 -4.63 -14.82
C THR A 291 26.38 -4.02 -15.88
N GLY A 292 27.68 -4.05 -15.66
CA GLY A 292 28.68 -3.54 -16.61
C GLY A 292 29.37 -2.27 -16.14
N VAL A 293 30.18 -1.69 -17.01
CA VAL A 293 30.97 -0.49 -16.74
C VAL A 293 30.58 0.55 -17.78
N LEU A 294 30.21 1.75 -17.30
CA LEU A 294 29.81 2.83 -18.18
C LEU A 294 30.95 3.19 -19.15
N ALA A 295 30.65 3.13 -20.44
CA ALA A 295 31.54 3.44 -21.54
C ALA A 295 30.78 4.17 -22.65
N ASN A 296 31.50 4.78 -23.59
CA ASN A 296 30.89 5.36 -24.80
C ASN A 296 31.06 4.37 -25.96
N GLY A 297 30.05 3.54 -26.19
CA GLY A 297 30.03 2.54 -27.27
C GLY A 297 29.89 3.19 -28.66
N GLU A 298 29.27 4.38 -28.71
CA GLU A 298 29.04 5.12 -29.94
C GLU A 298 29.67 6.53 -29.95
N PRO A 299 31.00 6.63 -29.99
CA PRO A 299 31.72 7.92 -29.92
C PRO A 299 31.45 8.84 -31.14
N ARG A 300 30.76 8.33 -32.17
CA ARG A 300 30.30 9.11 -33.31
C ARG A 300 29.01 9.88 -33.02
N LEU A 301 28.17 9.42 -32.11
CA LEU A 301 26.90 10.05 -31.74
C LEU A 301 26.99 10.83 -30.43
N PHE A 302 27.77 10.31 -29.47
CA PHE A 302 27.92 10.89 -28.14
C PHE A 302 29.36 11.31 -27.86
N ASP A 303 29.54 12.43 -27.17
CA ASP A 303 30.83 12.85 -26.65
C ASP A 303 31.18 12.06 -25.37
N ARG A 304 30.21 11.89 -24.47
CA ARG A 304 30.35 11.16 -23.19
C ARG A 304 28.99 10.80 -22.58
N TRP A 305 29.02 9.87 -21.64
CA TRP A 305 27.90 9.49 -20.79
C TRP A 305 28.22 9.83 -19.33
N GLU A 306 27.26 10.43 -18.62
CA GLU A 306 27.42 10.90 -17.24
C GLU A 306 26.17 10.61 -16.40
N TRP A 307 26.37 10.45 -15.09
CA TRP A 307 25.28 10.29 -14.12
C TRP A 307 24.90 11.66 -13.55
N HIS A 308 23.62 12.00 -13.62
CA HIS A 308 23.08 13.29 -13.19
C HIS A 308 22.08 13.11 -12.04
N ASP A 309 22.21 13.92 -10.99
CA ASP A 309 21.19 14.00 -9.95
C ASP A 309 19.87 14.51 -10.55
N LEU A 310 18.76 13.86 -10.20
CA LEU A 310 17.42 14.23 -10.70
C LEU A 310 17.11 15.71 -10.49
N HIS A 311 17.53 16.27 -9.35
CA HIS A 311 17.31 17.67 -9.05
C HIS A 311 18.15 18.64 -9.88
N ALA A 312 19.26 18.18 -10.44
CA ALA A 312 20.12 19.02 -11.27
C ALA A 312 19.54 19.15 -12.68
N LEU A 313 18.59 18.29 -13.08
CA LEU A 313 18.04 18.24 -14.43
C LEU A 313 17.37 19.55 -14.87
N ALA A 314 16.83 20.34 -13.94
CA ALA A 314 16.31 21.67 -14.23
C ALA A 314 17.40 22.67 -14.67
N CYS A 315 18.69 22.35 -14.47
CA CYS A 315 19.83 23.25 -14.64
C CYS A 315 20.96 22.68 -15.52
N VAL A 316 20.82 21.48 -16.09
CA VAL A 316 21.91 20.79 -16.83
C VAL A 316 22.07 21.22 -18.29
N GLY A 317 21.18 22.10 -18.79
CA GLY A 317 21.20 22.61 -20.16
C GLY A 317 20.12 21.98 -21.04
N ASP A 318 20.36 21.96 -22.34
CA ASP A 318 19.38 21.49 -23.33
C ASP A 318 19.25 19.96 -23.28
N ILE A 319 18.05 19.46 -22.96
CA ILE A 319 17.71 18.04 -22.99
C ILE A 319 16.86 17.79 -24.23
N PHE A 320 17.18 16.75 -25.01
CA PHE A 320 16.40 16.35 -26.17
C PHE A 320 14.94 16.10 -25.77
N THR A 321 13.98 16.71 -26.46
CA THR A 321 12.58 16.76 -25.99
C THR A 321 11.99 15.37 -25.67
N PRO A 322 12.12 14.33 -26.51
CA PRO A 322 11.66 12.98 -26.15
C PRO A 322 12.32 12.41 -24.89
N ALA A 323 13.61 12.69 -24.66
CA ALA A 323 14.28 12.28 -23.44
C ALA A 323 13.73 13.04 -22.23
N ALA A 324 13.49 14.35 -22.34
CA ALA A 324 12.88 15.15 -21.28
C ALA A 324 11.45 14.66 -20.94
N GLN A 325 10.63 14.35 -21.95
CA GLN A 325 9.29 13.78 -21.76
C GLN A 325 9.34 12.37 -21.14
N ALA A 326 10.33 11.56 -21.51
CA ALA A 326 10.54 10.24 -20.92
C ALA A 326 10.96 10.33 -19.44
N LEU A 327 11.81 11.31 -19.09
CA LEU A 327 12.19 11.61 -17.71
C LEU A 327 10.98 12.07 -16.90
N ASP A 328 10.15 12.96 -17.44
CA ASP A 328 8.91 13.43 -16.79
C ASP A 328 7.87 12.30 -16.63
N ALA A 329 7.78 11.38 -17.59
CA ALA A 329 6.92 10.21 -17.50
C ALA A 329 7.31 9.27 -16.33
N VAL A 330 8.59 9.22 -15.95
CA VAL A 330 9.08 8.44 -14.80
C VAL A 330 9.08 9.27 -13.52
N TRP A 331 9.45 10.55 -13.61
CA TRP A 331 9.53 11.50 -12.51
C TRP A 331 8.79 12.80 -12.86
N PRO A 332 7.48 12.87 -12.59
CA PRO A 332 6.68 14.03 -12.95
C PRO A 332 7.21 15.33 -12.35
N ALA A 333 7.23 16.39 -13.16
CA ALA A 333 7.70 17.73 -12.83
C ALA A 333 9.20 17.85 -12.50
N VAL A 334 10.02 16.85 -12.84
CA VAL A 334 11.48 16.92 -12.63
C VAL A 334 12.16 17.96 -13.53
N ILE A 335 11.58 18.21 -14.72
CA ILE A 335 11.98 19.27 -15.62
C ILE A 335 10.79 20.24 -15.76
N PRO A 336 10.94 21.52 -15.39
CA PRO A 336 9.84 22.48 -15.45
C PRO A 336 9.47 22.84 -16.90
N ASP A 337 8.23 23.27 -17.09
CA ASP A 337 7.72 23.90 -18.32
C ASP A 337 7.85 23.06 -19.61
N LEU A 338 7.76 21.73 -19.51
CA LEU A 338 7.78 20.86 -20.68
C LEU A 338 6.56 21.09 -21.60
N PRO A 339 6.74 21.02 -22.93
CA PRO A 339 5.63 21.12 -23.86
C PRO A 339 4.67 19.93 -23.68
N PRO A 340 3.37 20.07 -23.94
CA PRO A 340 2.44 18.94 -23.84
C PRO A 340 2.76 17.87 -24.89
N VAL A 341 2.72 16.61 -24.48
CA VAL A 341 2.85 15.43 -25.36
C VAL A 341 1.62 14.53 -25.18
N ALA A 342 1.15 13.90 -26.25
CA ALA A 342 0.13 12.89 -26.12
C ALA A 342 0.77 11.64 -25.51
N SER A 343 0.35 11.27 -24.31
CA SER A 343 0.84 10.09 -23.62
C SER A 343 -0.26 9.06 -23.45
N TYR A 344 0.11 7.81 -23.72
CA TYR A 344 -0.72 6.64 -23.50
C TYR A 344 0.00 5.81 -22.45
N PRO A 345 -0.43 5.86 -21.18
CA PRO A 345 0.10 4.96 -20.17
C PRO A 345 -0.17 3.55 -20.66
N ILE A 346 0.88 2.77 -20.89
CA ILE A 346 0.69 1.37 -21.18
C ILE A 346 0.36 0.77 -19.82
N ALA A 347 -0.84 0.19 -19.72
CA ALA A 347 -1.09 -0.85 -18.75
C ALA A 347 -0.24 -2.06 -19.17
N VAL A 348 1.08 -1.89 -19.07
CA VAL A 348 1.94 -3.01 -18.78
C VAL A 348 1.35 -3.55 -17.48
N ASP A 349 1.57 -4.82 -17.22
CA ASP A 349 2.12 -5.10 -15.91
C ASP A 349 3.34 -4.18 -15.74
N GLN A 350 3.12 -2.89 -15.44
CA GLN A 350 3.94 -2.29 -14.43
C GLN A 350 3.93 -3.41 -13.38
N PRO A 351 5.01 -3.67 -12.67
CA PRO A 351 4.66 -3.73 -11.29
C PRO A 351 3.93 -2.38 -11.01
N ALA A 352 2.60 -2.30 -11.23
CA ALA A 352 1.73 -2.16 -10.09
C ALA A 352 2.39 -3.20 -9.21
N VAL A 353 3.22 -2.76 -8.29
CA VAL A 353 3.54 -3.65 -7.21
C VAL A 353 2.12 -4.12 -6.84
N PRO A 354 1.74 -5.40 -7.08
CA PRO A 354 0.46 -5.80 -7.69
C PRO A 354 -0.68 -4.95 -7.19
N GLY A 355 -1.47 -4.36 -8.11
CA GLY A 355 -2.48 -3.33 -7.81
C GLY A 355 -3.02 -3.54 -6.42
N GLU A 356 -2.75 -2.57 -5.53
CA GLU A 356 -2.77 -2.82 -4.08
C GLU A 356 -3.97 -3.70 -3.74
N PRO A 357 -3.74 -4.91 -3.16
CA PRO A 357 -4.84 -5.81 -2.85
C PRO A 357 -5.95 -5.01 -2.17
N ALA A 358 -7.21 -5.17 -2.58
CA ALA A 358 -8.30 -4.38 -1.99
C ALA A 358 -8.30 -4.47 -0.45
N GLU A 359 -7.80 -5.58 0.08
CA GLU A 359 -7.49 -5.77 1.49
C GLU A 359 -6.40 -4.84 2.04
N ALA A 360 -5.26 -4.70 1.37
CA ALA A 360 -4.21 -3.76 1.75
C ALA A 360 -4.72 -2.30 1.75
N GLY A 361 -5.54 -1.91 0.75
CA GLY A 361 -6.20 -0.62 0.73
C GLY A 361 -7.14 -0.41 1.93
N ARG A 362 -7.98 -1.41 2.25
CA ARG A 362 -8.85 -1.38 3.44
C ARG A 362 -8.06 -1.28 4.75
N LEU A 363 -7.01 -2.09 4.90
CA LEU A 363 -6.18 -2.12 6.09
C LEU A 363 -5.39 -0.82 6.27
N ARG A 364 -4.89 -0.20 5.19
CA ARG A 364 -4.28 1.14 5.26
C ARG A 364 -5.26 2.18 5.77
N HIS A 365 -6.48 2.19 5.26
CA HIS A 365 -7.52 3.13 5.72
C HIS A 365 -7.90 2.88 7.18
N ALA A 366 -7.96 1.62 7.62
CA ALA A 366 -8.20 1.26 9.01
C ALA A 366 -7.05 1.72 9.93
N MET A 367 -5.80 1.44 9.55
CA MET A 367 -4.59 1.91 10.24
C MET A 367 -4.60 3.44 10.35
N ALA A 368 -4.80 4.14 9.23
CA ALA A 368 -4.87 5.60 9.20
C ALA A 368 -6.00 6.11 10.11
N LYS A 369 -7.17 5.47 10.09
CA LYS A 369 -8.28 5.83 10.99
C LYS A 369 -7.89 5.69 12.46
N THR A 370 -7.27 4.58 12.86
CA THR A 370 -6.80 4.36 14.24
C THR A 370 -5.81 5.45 14.67
N VAL A 371 -4.83 5.77 13.83
CA VAL A 371 -3.83 6.82 14.11
C VAL A 371 -4.48 8.20 14.23
N ILE A 372 -5.44 8.51 13.34
CA ILE A 372 -6.14 9.80 13.30
C ILE A 372 -7.07 9.96 14.50
N ASP A 373 -7.86 8.94 14.81
CA ASP A 373 -8.77 8.94 15.97
C ASP A 373 -7.99 9.01 17.29
N GLY A 374 -6.77 8.45 17.31
CA GLY A 374 -5.84 8.56 18.43
C GLY A 374 -5.24 9.95 18.64
N GLY A 375 -5.47 10.90 17.72
CA GLY A 375 -5.00 12.29 17.84
C GLY A 375 -3.56 12.53 17.40
N TRP A 376 -2.88 11.53 16.84
CA TRP A 376 -1.46 11.60 16.46
C TRP A 376 -1.20 12.24 15.09
N ALA A 377 -2.24 12.41 14.28
CA ALA A 377 -2.18 13.05 12.95
C ALA A 377 -3.24 14.15 12.81
N PRO A 378 -3.11 15.29 13.52
CA PRO A 378 -4.09 16.36 13.47
C PRO A 378 -4.16 17.10 12.12
N SER A 379 -3.07 17.18 11.35
CA SER A 379 -3.05 17.90 10.07
C SER A 379 -3.50 17.06 8.86
N GLU A 380 -4.13 17.69 7.88
CA GLU A 380 -4.56 16.99 6.65
C GLU A 380 -3.39 16.46 5.79
N PRO A 381 -2.25 17.14 5.65
CA PRO A 381 -1.11 16.59 4.93
C PRO A 381 -0.64 15.23 5.48
N VAL A 382 -0.52 15.10 6.81
CA VAL A 382 -0.12 13.82 7.44
C VAL A 382 -1.21 12.76 7.25
N ARG A 383 -2.48 13.13 7.38
CA ARG A 383 -3.62 12.22 7.12
C ARG A 383 -3.64 11.70 5.70
N SER A 384 -3.39 12.57 4.72
CA SER A 384 -3.32 12.20 3.31
C SER A 384 -2.17 11.21 3.08
N ALA A 385 -0.98 11.50 3.61
CA ALA A 385 0.17 10.61 3.48
C ALA A 385 -0.12 9.20 4.03
N LEU A 386 -0.70 9.09 5.23
CA LEU A 386 -1.08 7.81 5.83
C LEU A 386 -2.10 7.02 5.00
N ARG A 387 -3.02 7.70 4.30
CA ARG A 387 -4.04 7.07 3.45
C ARG A 387 -3.53 6.72 2.06
N THR A 388 -2.39 7.28 1.63
CA THR A 388 -1.87 7.13 0.27
C THR A 388 -0.63 6.23 0.21
N VAL A 389 0.35 6.43 1.09
CA VAL A 389 1.65 5.73 1.00
C VAL A 389 1.50 4.25 1.41
N PRO A 390 1.88 3.28 0.55
CA PRO A 390 1.61 1.87 0.76
C PRO A 390 2.63 1.22 1.72
N ARG A 391 2.41 1.35 3.04
CA ARG A 391 3.30 0.84 4.11
C ARG A 391 3.78 -0.61 3.90
N HIS A 392 2.90 -1.51 3.45
CA HIS A 392 3.23 -2.92 3.19
C HIS A 392 4.36 -3.13 2.17
N ARG A 393 4.60 -2.18 1.25
CA ARG A 393 5.67 -2.27 0.26
C ARG A 393 7.05 -2.02 0.83
N PHE A 394 7.11 -1.32 1.96
CA PHE A 394 8.35 -1.09 2.69
C PHE A 394 8.62 -2.18 3.74
N ALA A 395 7.67 -3.10 3.95
CA ALA A 395 7.75 -4.22 4.88
C ALA A 395 7.24 -5.56 4.28
N PRO A 396 7.76 -6.02 3.11
CA PRO A 396 7.32 -7.25 2.46
C PRO A 396 7.49 -8.54 3.28
N GLU A 397 8.29 -8.53 4.34
CA GLU A 397 8.47 -9.68 5.25
C GLU A 397 7.28 -9.86 6.19
N ALA A 398 6.48 -8.81 6.39
CA ALA A 398 5.28 -8.86 7.22
C ALA A 398 4.05 -9.19 6.37
N ASN A 399 3.12 -9.97 6.94
CA ASN A 399 1.79 -10.08 6.36
C ASN A 399 1.05 -8.72 6.42
N LEU A 400 0.03 -8.54 5.58
CA LEU A 400 -0.68 -7.26 5.45
C LEU A 400 -1.27 -6.76 6.77
N ALA A 401 -1.81 -7.65 7.60
CA ALA A 401 -2.38 -7.28 8.90
C ALA A 401 -1.33 -6.72 9.86
N ALA A 402 -0.13 -7.32 9.90
CA ALA A 402 0.97 -6.82 10.71
C ALA A 402 1.60 -5.54 10.14
N ALA A 403 1.68 -5.42 8.81
CA ALA A 403 2.21 -4.23 8.15
C ALA A 403 1.33 -2.99 8.39
N TYR A 404 0.01 -3.18 8.48
CA TYR A 404 -0.98 -2.14 8.71
C TYR A 404 -1.58 -2.18 10.13
N ASP A 405 -0.84 -2.71 11.10
CA ASP A 405 -1.22 -2.59 12.50
C ASP A 405 -1.22 -1.10 12.89
N GLY A 406 -2.38 -0.60 13.32
CA GLY A 406 -2.57 0.78 13.76
C GLY A 406 -2.24 1.02 15.23
N GLY A 407 -1.85 -0.03 15.96
CA GLY A 407 -1.46 0.02 17.36
C GLY A 407 0.03 0.28 17.53
N ASP A 408 0.58 -0.14 18.67
CA ASP A 408 1.97 0.14 19.06
C ASP A 408 3.00 -0.84 18.47
N ARG A 409 2.64 -1.52 17.37
CA ARG A 409 3.49 -2.56 16.80
C ARG A 409 4.49 -1.98 15.79
N ALA A 410 5.78 -2.11 16.09
CA ALA A 410 6.84 -2.00 15.10
C ALA A 410 7.01 -3.32 14.33
N VAL A 411 7.41 -3.22 13.06
CA VAL A 411 7.76 -4.39 12.23
C VAL A 411 9.27 -4.53 12.19
N ILE A 412 9.82 -5.50 12.91
CA ILE A 412 11.26 -5.76 12.95
C ILE A 412 11.71 -6.30 11.59
N THR A 413 12.72 -5.67 11.00
CA THR A 413 13.26 -6.00 9.67
C THR A 413 14.59 -6.73 9.75
N ARG A 414 15.36 -6.53 10.83
CA ARG A 414 16.67 -7.17 11.01
C ARG A 414 17.00 -7.42 12.48
N HIS A 415 17.65 -8.55 12.74
CA HIS A 415 18.27 -8.89 14.02
C HIS A 415 19.78 -9.03 13.85
N ASP A 416 20.54 -8.80 14.92
CA ASP A 416 21.95 -9.17 15.00
C ASP A 416 22.15 -10.68 15.33
N GLU A 417 23.41 -11.10 15.45
CA GLU A 417 23.79 -12.49 15.76
C GLU A 417 23.30 -12.96 17.14
N THR A 418 22.96 -12.04 18.05
CA THR A 418 22.45 -12.34 19.40
C THR A 418 20.92 -12.41 19.45
N GLY A 419 20.25 -12.12 18.32
CA GLY A 419 18.80 -12.03 18.24
C GLY A 419 18.22 -10.68 18.70
N THR A 420 19.05 -9.64 18.87
CA THR A 420 18.59 -8.29 19.21
C THR A 420 18.12 -7.57 17.94
N ALA A 421 16.97 -6.90 18.02
CA ALA A 421 16.45 -6.12 16.90
C ALA A 421 17.32 -4.88 16.63
N ILE A 422 17.88 -4.77 15.42
CA ILE A 422 18.77 -3.68 15.00
C ILE A 422 18.17 -2.80 13.90
N SER A 423 17.05 -3.22 13.30
CA SER A 423 16.29 -2.42 12.34
C SER A 423 14.81 -2.79 12.41
N ALA A 424 13.94 -1.78 12.28
CA ALA A 424 12.50 -1.96 12.25
C ALA A 424 11.80 -0.81 11.50
N VAL A 425 10.63 -1.10 10.94
CA VAL A 425 9.67 -0.07 10.56
C VAL A 425 8.87 0.31 11.81
N SER A 426 9.07 1.55 12.29
CA SER A 426 8.44 2.08 13.51
C SER A 426 6.91 2.05 13.44
N ALA A 427 6.24 2.01 14.60
CA ALA A 427 4.78 2.04 14.69
C ALA A 427 4.20 3.25 13.94
N ALA A 428 3.06 3.06 13.26
CA ALA A 428 2.49 4.08 12.38
C ALA A 428 2.09 5.36 13.11
N TRP A 429 1.58 5.24 14.34
CA TRP A 429 1.20 6.38 15.17
C TRP A 429 2.39 7.28 15.52
N LEU A 430 3.54 6.66 15.81
CA LEU A 430 4.76 7.36 16.21
C LEU A 430 5.42 8.08 15.04
N GLN A 431 5.40 7.46 13.86
CA GLN A 431 5.86 8.14 12.63
C GLN A 431 4.97 9.34 12.30
N ALA A 432 3.65 9.19 12.39
CA ALA A 432 2.72 10.30 12.20
C ALA A 432 2.97 11.43 13.20
N ASP A 433 3.13 11.09 14.49
CA ASP A 433 3.41 12.08 15.54
C ASP A 433 4.73 12.83 15.29
N MET A 434 5.81 12.12 14.99
CA MET A 434 7.11 12.73 14.73
C MET A 434 7.07 13.63 13.50
N ILE A 435 6.43 13.19 12.41
CA ILE A 435 6.31 13.98 11.18
C ILE A 435 5.42 15.21 11.39
N GLU A 436 4.32 15.10 12.12
CA GLU A 436 3.47 16.25 12.48
C GLU A 436 4.28 17.34 13.20
N ASN A 437 5.17 16.94 14.11
CA ASN A 437 6.02 17.85 14.85
C ASN A 437 7.20 18.44 14.05
N LEU A 438 7.46 17.95 12.82
CA LEU A 438 8.37 18.61 11.88
C LEU A 438 7.75 19.89 11.31
N CYS A 439 6.42 20.02 11.36
CA CYS A 439 5.69 21.20 10.85
C CYS A 439 6.04 21.56 9.40
N LEU A 440 6.14 20.54 8.53
CA LEU A 440 6.60 20.67 7.16
C LEU A 440 5.69 21.57 6.32
N THR A 441 6.32 22.38 5.46
CA THR A 441 5.64 23.15 4.41
C THR A 441 5.87 22.48 3.05
N PRO A 442 4.99 22.72 2.06
CA PRO A 442 5.26 22.31 0.68
C PRO A 442 6.61 22.85 0.18
N GLY A 443 7.38 22.04 -0.54
CA GLY A 443 8.72 22.34 -1.02
C GLY A 443 9.85 22.04 -0.03
N ALA A 444 9.55 21.59 1.20
CA ALA A 444 10.58 21.35 2.21
C ALA A 444 11.61 20.29 1.79
N ILE A 445 12.88 20.54 2.12
CA ILE A 445 13.98 19.60 1.98
C ILE A 445 14.35 19.06 3.36
N VAL A 446 14.15 17.77 3.58
CA VAL A 446 14.21 17.13 4.90
C VAL A 446 15.38 16.15 4.98
N PHE A 447 16.08 16.17 6.11
CA PHE A 447 17.07 15.16 6.46
C PHE A 447 16.43 14.07 7.33
N GLU A 448 16.67 12.81 7.00
CA GLU A 448 16.33 11.66 7.83
C GLU A 448 17.59 10.88 8.18
N ALA A 449 17.73 10.50 9.45
CA ALA A 449 18.73 9.53 9.91
C ALA A 449 18.03 8.24 10.35
N GLY A 450 18.48 7.10 9.79
CA GLY A 450 17.85 5.79 9.95
C GLY A 450 16.79 5.57 8.87
N SER A 451 16.98 4.55 8.04
CA SER A 451 16.23 4.38 6.79
C SER A 451 15.40 3.10 6.79
N GLY A 452 14.13 3.21 6.40
CA GLY A 452 13.27 2.07 6.05
C GLY A 452 12.42 2.34 4.81
N GLY A 453 12.67 3.45 4.13
CA GLY A 453 11.92 3.98 2.99
C GLY A 453 10.54 4.54 3.32
N TYR A 454 9.75 3.89 4.20
CA TYR A 454 8.37 4.30 4.45
C TYR A 454 8.25 5.71 5.06
N ASN A 455 9.06 6.00 6.08
CA ASN A 455 9.01 7.30 6.77
C ASN A 455 9.47 8.44 5.84
N ALA A 456 10.58 8.25 5.14
CA ALA A 456 11.02 9.15 4.07
C ALA A 456 9.94 9.38 3.01
N GLU A 457 9.21 8.34 2.60
CA GLU A 457 8.15 8.48 1.60
C GLU A 457 6.93 9.24 2.14
N LEU A 458 6.55 9.03 3.40
CA LEU A 458 5.52 9.86 4.05
C LEU A 458 5.92 11.34 4.05
N ILE A 459 7.18 11.64 4.41
CA ILE A 459 7.73 13.00 4.41
C ILE A 459 7.74 13.58 2.99
N ALA A 460 8.19 12.81 2.00
CA ALA A 460 8.21 13.22 0.60
C ALA A 460 6.82 13.47 0.01
N HIS A 461 5.79 12.75 0.49
CA HIS A 461 4.39 13.01 0.14
C HIS A 461 3.90 14.33 0.73
N ILE A 462 4.24 14.62 2.00
CA ILE A 462 3.81 15.84 2.71
C ILE A 462 4.51 17.09 2.18
N ALA A 463 5.81 16.98 1.91
CA ALA A 463 6.59 18.07 1.31
C ALA A 463 6.15 18.37 -0.14
N GLY A 464 5.41 17.46 -0.77
CA GLY A 464 4.81 17.68 -2.08
C GLY A 464 5.82 17.63 -3.25
N PRO A 465 5.39 18.05 -4.46
CA PRO A 465 6.16 17.83 -5.69
C PRO A 465 7.55 18.47 -5.71
N GLU A 466 7.72 19.64 -5.08
CA GLU A 466 9.00 20.35 -5.01
C GLU A 466 9.88 19.91 -3.83
N GLY A 467 9.29 19.19 -2.88
CA GLY A 467 9.97 18.72 -1.66
C GLY A 467 10.89 17.54 -1.92
N ARG A 468 11.86 17.32 -1.03
CA ARG A 468 12.84 16.23 -1.16
C ARG A 468 13.24 15.68 0.21
N VAL A 469 13.67 14.43 0.24
CA VAL A 469 14.17 13.78 1.45
C VAL A 469 15.54 13.17 1.20
N VAL A 470 16.51 13.53 2.03
CA VAL A 470 17.82 12.87 2.09
C VAL A 470 17.82 11.96 3.32
N THR A 471 17.80 10.65 3.10
CA THR A 471 17.80 9.63 4.17
C THR A 471 19.17 8.95 4.23
N VAL A 472 19.76 8.88 5.42
CA VAL A 472 21.10 8.33 5.65
C VAL A 472 21.04 7.16 6.60
N ASP A 473 21.70 6.05 6.25
CA ASP A 473 21.84 4.88 7.11
C ASP A 473 23.25 4.30 6.99
N ILE A 474 23.76 3.74 8.10
CA ILE A 474 25.11 3.14 8.17
C ILE A 474 25.12 1.72 7.61
N ASP A 475 23.97 1.05 7.57
CA ASP A 475 23.87 -0.33 7.14
C ASP A 475 23.61 -0.43 5.61
N PRO A 476 24.57 -0.97 4.83
CA PRO A 476 24.42 -1.08 3.37
C PRO A 476 23.23 -1.93 2.95
N TRP A 477 22.79 -2.89 3.78
CA TRP A 477 21.58 -3.67 3.49
C TRP A 477 20.32 -2.81 3.54
N VAL A 478 20.22 -1.96 4.56
CA VAL A 478 19.11 -1.03 4.75
C VAL A 478 19.04 -0.04 3.59
N VAL A 479 20.18 0.57 3.22
CA VAL A 479 20.25 1.55 2.12
C VAL A 479 19.82 0.93 0.79
N ARG A 480 20.36 -0.24 0.42
CA ARG A 480 19.97 -0.93 -0.83
C ARG A 480 18.47 -1.23 -0.87
N ARG A 481 17.91 -1.68 0.25
CA ARG A 481 16.49 -1.97 0.39
C ARG A 481 15.64 -0.70 0.22
N THR A 482 16.00 0.39 0.90
CA THR A 482 15.31 1.66 0.76
C THR A 482 15.30 2.12 -0.69
N ARG A 483 16.47 2.13 -1.36
CA ARG A 483 16.59 2.53 -2.77
C ARG A 483 15.67 1.72 -3.68
N ARG A 484 15.64 0.40 -3.49
CA ARG A 484 14.75 -0.49 -4.23
C ARG A 484 13.28 -0.09 -4.01
N PHE A 485 12.84 0.02 -2.77
CA PHE A 485 11.42 0.28 -2.48
C PHE A 485 10.95 1.69 -2.84
N THR A 486 11.80 2.70 -2.68
CA THR A 486 11.46 4.06 -3.13
C THR A 486 11.44 4.15 -4.65
N THR A 487 12.18 3.29 -5.35
CA THR A 487 12.10 3.15 -6.82
C THR A 487 10.85 2.38 -7.25
N GLU A 488 10.49 1.29 -6.56
CA GLU A 488 9.36 0.42 -6.91
C GLU A 488 8.00 1.00 -6.50
N ALA A 489 7.92 1.69 -5.37
CA ALA A 489 6.66 2.10 -4.73
C ALA A 489 6.66 3.54 -4.18
N GLY A 490 7.77 4.26 -4.31
CA GLY A 490 7.92 5.63 -3.81
C GLY A 490 7.69 6.70 -4.87
N SER A 491 7.87 7.95 -4.47
CA SER A 491 7.62 9.13 -5.31
C SER A 491 8.80 9.56 -6.17
N GLY A 492 9.96 8.90 -6.03
CA GLY A 492 11.22 9.33 -6.64
C GLY A 492 11.88 10.56 -6.01
N ARG A 493 11.31 11.09 -4.91
CA ARG A 493 11.83 12.29 -4.21
C ARG A 493 12.72 11.98 -2.99
N VAL A 494 13.04 10.70 -2.79
CA VAL A 494 13.88 10.21 -1.69
C VAL A 494 15.25 9.82 -2.22
N THR A 495 16.30 10.44 -1.68
CA THR A 495 17.70 10.07 -1.93
C THR A 495 18.25 9.33 -0.71
N ALA A 496 18.54 8.05 -0.88
CA ALA A 496 19.10 7.21 0.19
C ALA A 496 20.62 7.06 0.07
N VAL A 497 21.34 7.30 1.17
CA VAL A 497 22.80 7.36 1.22
C VAL A 497 23.35 6.43 2.29
N GLU A 498 24.39 5.69 1.94
CA GLU A 498 25.19 4.90 2.89
C GLU A 498 26.26 5.77 3.53
N ALA A 499 26.06 6.14 4.80
CA ALA A 499 27.02 6.88 5.61
C ALA A 499 26.64 6.79 7.10
N ASP A 500 27.57 7.18 7.99
CA ASP A 500 27.24 7.36 9.40
C ASP A 500 26.39 8.64 9.56
N ALA A 501 25.10 8.46 9.85
CA ALA A 501 24.15 9.56 9.99
C ALA A 501 24.47 10.48 11.19
N ALA A 502 25.29 10.04 12.16
CA ALA A 502 25.80 10.91 13.21
C ALA A 502 26.65 12.07 12.66
N LEU A 503 27.20 11.93 11.46
CA LEU A 503 27.96 12.99 10.77
C LEU A 503 27.07 13.90 9.89
N GLY A 504 25.74 13.68 9.90
CA GLY A 504 24.79 14.38 9.05
C GLY A 504 24.80 13.87 7.61
N ALA A 505 24.17 14.63 6.71
CA ALA A 505 24.19 14.34 5.28
C ALA A 505 25.55 14.72 4.66
N PRO A 506 25.97 14.06 3.56
CA PRO A 506 27.11 14.48 2.77
C PRO A 506 26.98 15.95 2.31
N ALA A 507 28.07 16.71 2.38
CA ALA A 507 28.06 18.16 2.14
C ALA A 507 27.44 18.59 0.79
N HIS A 508 27.55 17.77 -0.26
CA HIS A 508 26.98 18.07 -1.58
C HIS A 508 25.45 17.91 -1.65
N LEU A 509 24.85 17.23 -0.66
CA LEU A 509 23.40 17.03 -0.54
C LEU A 509 22.75 18.00 0.45
N VAL A 510 23.55 18.77 1.20
CA VAL A 510 23.04 19.76 2.15
C VAL A 510 22.58 21.01 1.39
N PRO A 511 21.31 21.43 1.50
CA PRO A 511 20.82 22.63 0.84
C PRO A 511 21.54 23.89 1.31
N ARG A 512 21.56 24.91 0.46
CA ARG A 512 22.06 26.22 0.85
C ARG A 512 21.15 26.80 1.94
N GLY A 513 21.70 26.98 3.15
CA GLY A 513 20.94 27.45 4.32
C GLY A 513 20.51 26.33 5.27
N GLY A 514 20.74 25.07 4.92
CA GLY A 514 20.40 23.89 5.71
C GLY A 514 19.07 23.25 5.29
N PHE A 515 18.78 22.10 5.89
CA PHE A 515 17.52 21.37 5.75
C PHE A 515 16.39 22.11 6.48
N ASP A 516 15.18 22.14 5.92
CA ASP A 516 14.02 22.78 6.57
C ASP A 516 13.61 22.03 7.84
N ALA A 517 13.82 20.71 7.85
CA ALA A 517 13.61 19.86 9.01
C ALA A 517 14.54 18.65 9.00
N SER A 518 14.76 18.08 10.18
CA SER A 518 15.56 16.87 10.40
C SER A 518 14.80 15.91 11.31
N VAL A 519 14.80 14.62 10.97
CA VAL A 519 14.21 13.57 11.81
C VAL A 519 15.20 12.43 12.00
N ILE A 520 15.35 11.97 13.24
CA ILE A 520 16.20 10.84 13.59
C ILE A 520 15.29 9.69 14.03
N THR A 521 15.48 8.49 13.49
CA THR A 521 14.57 7.35 13.67
C THR A 521 15.19 6.19 14.45
N TYR A 522 16.17 6.50 15.30
CA TYR A 522 16.78 5.59 16.27
C TYR A 522 16.99 6.31 17.61
N ASN A 523 17.20 5.57 18.68
CA ASN A 523 17.44 6.10 20.03
C ASN A 523 18.84 6.69 20.12
N CYS A 524 18.92 7.96 20.49
CA CYS A 524 20.19 8.69 20.62
C CYS A 524 20.48 8.99 22.10
N TRP A 525 21.71 8.72 22.54
CA TRP A 525 22.17 9.23 23.82
C TRP A 525 22.60 10.70 23.73
N ASP A 526 23.19 11.18 22.63
CA ASP A 526 23.60 12.58 22.46
C ASP A 526 22.93 13.24 21.24
N ILE A 527 23.07 14.56 21.08
CA ILE A 527 22.64 15.31 19.90
C ILE A 527 23.87 15.71 19.09
N SER A 528 24.01 15.15 17.90
CA SER A 528 25.15 15.44 17.03
C SER A 528 25.23 16.93 16.66
N PRO A 529 26.43 17.54 16.66
CA PRO A 529 26.63 18.88 16.13
C PRO A 529 26.18 19.02 14.67
N ALA A 530 26.39 17.99 13.86
CA ALA A 530 26.06 18.02 12.43
C ALA A 530 24.55 18.24 12.19
N TRP A 531 23.68 17.61 12.99
CA TRP A 531 22.23 17.77 12.85
C TRP A 531 21.79 19.21 13.16
N ARG A 532 22.42 19.86 14.14
CA ARG A 532 22.17 21.27 14.47
C ARG A 532 22.72 22.21 13.40
N GLU A 533 23.93 21.94 12.91
CA GLU A 533 24.63 22.79 11.95
C GLU A 533 24.00 22.73 10.55
N GLN A 534 23.51 21.55 10.14
CA GLN A 534 22.88 21.34 8.84
C GLN A 534 21.38 21.67 8.82
N LEU A 535 20.74 21.94 9.96
CA LEU A 535 19.33 22.34 10.04
C LEU A 535 19.18 23.84 9.79
N ALA A 536 18.18 24.29 9.03
CA ALA A 536 17.91 25.70 8.79
C ALA A 536 17.49 26.46 10.07
N GLU A 537 17.70 27.77 10.10
CA GLU A 537 17.21 28.62 11.19
C GLU A 537 15.68 28.55 11.28
N GLY A 538 15.13 28.34 12.48
CA GLY A 538 13.69 28.10 12.70
C GLY A 538 13.22 26.69 12.33
N GLY A 539 14.08 25.88 11.69
CA GLY A 539 13.79 24.48 11.32
C GLY A 539 13.56 23.58 12.53
N ARG A 540 12.93 22.43 12.29
CA ARG A 540 12.59 21.45 13.33
C ARG A 540 13.53 20.25 13.31
N LEU A 541 14.06 19.87 14.46
CA LEU A 541 14.75 18.59 14.68
C LEU A 541 13.89 17.71 15.58
N VAL A 542 13.47 16.54 15.10
CA VAL A 542 12.72 15.57 15.90
C VAL A 542 13.58 14.33 16.09
N LEU A 543 13.90 13.96 17.33
CA LEU A 543 14.66 12.75 17.62
C LEU A 543 14.22 12.05 18.91
N PRO A 544 14.33 10.72 18.98
CA PRO A 544 14.30 9.97 20.23
C PRO A 544 15.59 10.23 21.01
N LEU A 545 15.48 10.96 22.11
CA LEU A 545 16.59 11.31 23.00
C LEU A 545 16.46 10.57 24.33
N GLU A 546 17.55 9.94 24.75
CA GLU A 546 17.64 9.26 26.03
C GLU A 546 18.10 10.20 27.15
N ILE A 547 17.32 10.24 28.24
CA ILE A 547 17.58 11.07 29.42
C ILE A 547 17.42 10.19 30.66
N GLY A 548 18.54 9.81 31.27
CA GLY A 548 18.54 8.95 32.47
C GLY A 548 18.00 7.55 32.17
N GLY A 549 18.18 7.08 30.94
CA GLY A 549 17.74 5.76 30.49
C GLY A 549 16.28 5.74 30.06
N TYR A 550 15.60 6.89 30.04
CA TYR A 550 14.26 7.04 29.52
C TYR A 550 14.29 7.75 28.17
N THR A 551 13.70 7.13 27.16
CA THR A 551 13.62 7.71 25.82
C THR A 551 12.38 8.58 25.67
N ARG A 552 12.54 9.77 25.08
CA ARG A 552 11.44 10.61 24.58
C ARG A 552 11.75 11.02 23.16
N ALA A 553 10.77 10.95 22.26
CA ALA A 553 10.83 11.68 21.00
C ALA A 553 10.60 13.15 21.34
N ILE A 554 11.62 13.98 21.10
CA ILE A 554 11.59 15.41 21.41
C ILE A 554 11.67 16.18 20.10
N ALA A 555 10.72 17.10 19.91
CA ALA A 555 10.75 18.06 18.83
C ALA A 555 11.45 19.33 19.29
N PHE A 556 12.50 19.73 18.59
CA PHE A 556 13.27 20.94 18.85
C PHE A 556 13.09 21.96 17.72
N GLU A 557 13.12 23.24 18.06
CA GLU A 557 13.26 24.36 17.13
C GLU A 557 14.67 24.93 17.20
N ARG A 558 15.32 25.15 16.06
CA ARG A 558 16.61 25.83 16.01
C ARG A 558 16.45 27.34 16.18
N ARG A 559 17.18 27.90 17.14
CA ARG A 559 17.37 29.35 17.34
C ARG A 559 18.86 29.68 17.49
N GLY A 560 19.49 30.04 16.37
CA GLY A 560 20.93 30.21 16.29
C GLY A 560 21.69 28.92 16.61
N GLN A 561 22.37 28.88 17.75
CA GLN A 561 23.11 27.71 18.24
C GLN A 561 22.35 26.89 19.28
N VAL A 562 21.17 27.34 19.68
CA VAL A 562 20.35 26.69 20.72
C VAL A 562 19.22 25.92 20.05
N LEU A 563 18.94 24.73 20.57
CA LEU A 563 17.73 23.97 20.24
C LEU A 563 16.74 24.11 21.40
N GLU A 564 15.54 24.63 21.13
CA GLU A 564 14.48 24.76 22.12
C GLU A 564 13.46 23.63 21.96
N ALA A 565 13.22 22.86 23.02
CA ALA A 565 12.20 21.81 22.99
C ALA A 565 10.79 22.40 22.84
N ARG A 566 9.95 21.72 22.06
CA ARG A 566 8.56 22.10 21.75
C ARG A 566 7.57 21.04 22.18
N ARG A 567 7.94 19.75 22.12
CA ARG A 567 7.06 18.64 22.49
C ARG A 567 7.87 17.42 22.90
N PHE A 568 7.34 16.67 23.87
CA PHE A 568 7.84 15.37 24.28
C PHE A 568 6.78 14.30 23.99
N THR A 569 7.22 13.19 23.41
CA THR A 569 6.39 12.02 23.16
C THR A 569 7.08 10.79 23.75
N TYR A 570 6.36 9.99 24.54
CA TYR A 570 6.89 8.72 25.04
C TYR A 570 7.08 7.73 23.89
N CYS A 571 8.25 7.11 23.78
CA CYS A 571 8.51 6.14 22.72
C CYS A 571 9.65 5.17 23.06
N GLY A 572 9.79 4.12 22.26
CA GLY A 572 10.98 3.25 22.22
C GLY A 572 11.50 3.10 20.79
N PHE A 573 12.81 3.01 20.63
CA PHE A 573 13.50 2.86 19.35
C PHE A 573 14.69 1.90 19.48
N VAL A 574 15.13 1.34 18.35
CA VAL A 574 16.42 0.64 18.28
C VAL A 574 17.57 1.60 18.60
N ARG A 575 18.65 1.10 19.18
CA ARG A 575 19.80 1.93 19.56
C ARG A 575 20.60 2.40 18.35
N ASP A 576 21.26 3.53 18.52
CA ASP A 576 22.25 4.04 17.58
C ASP A 576 23.42 3.08 17.37
N GLN A 577 24.05 3.21 16.21
CA GLN A 577 25.25 2.49 15.79
C GLN A 577 26.23 3.50 15.18
N GLY A 578 27.51 3.14 15.05
CA GLY A 578 28.52 4.01 14.45
C GLY A 578 29.31 4.82 15.49
N GLN A 579 29.82 5.98 15.08
CA GLN A 579 30.83 6.72 15.85
C GLN A 579 30.31 7.29 17.18
N GLN A 580 29.02 7.60 17.27
CA GLN A 580 28.40 8.11 18.50
C GLN A 580 27.76 7.00 19.36
N ALA A 581 27.83 5.74 18.93
CA ALA A 581 27.29 4.63 19.70
C ALA A 581 28.08 4.43 20.99
N ARG A 582 27.36 4.39 22.11
CA ARG A 582 27.94 4.29 23.46
C ARG A 582 27.52 2.99 24.15
N THR A 583 28.47 2.36 24.83
CA THR A 583 28.16 1.36 25.86
C THR A 583 27.82 2.05 27.17
N ILE A 584 26.66 1.73 27.72
CA ILE A 584 26.22 2.26 29.02
C ILE A 584 27.11 1.66 30.12
N PRO A 585 27.71 2.47 31.01
CA PRO A 585 28.37 1.98 32.20
C PRO A 585 27.40 1.18 33.08
N VAL A 586 27.75 -0.09 33.31
CA VAL A 586 26.97 -1.00 34.16
C VAL A 586 27.84 -1.48 35.33
N THR A 587 27.29 -1.39 36.54
CA THR A 587 27.87 -1.99 37.74
C THR A 587 27.02 -3.19 38.16
N GLY A 588 27.61 -4.39 38.11
CA GLY A 588 26.97 -5.60 38.62
C GLY A 588 27.01 -5.66 40.14
N LEU A 589 25.91 -6.08 40.77
CA LEU A 589 25.78 -6.32 42.20
C LEU A 589 25.29 -7.75 42.42
N LEU A 590 25.61 -8.33 43.58
CA LEU A 590 25.20 -9.68 43.97
C LEU A 590 25.47 -10.72 42.86
N ASP A 591 26.73 -10.82 42.41
CA ASP A 591 27.17 -11.75 41.35
C ASP A 591 26.40 -11.64 40.02
N GLY A 592 25.85 -10.45 39.74
CA GLY A 592 25.15 -10.15 38.48
C GLY A 592 23.64 -10.32 38.54
N GLU A 593 23.07 -10.66 39.71
CA GLU A 593 21.62 -10.72 39.90
C GLU A 593 20.95 -9.35 39.76
N LEU A 594 21.66 -8.28 40.16
CA LEU A 594 21.25 -6.90 40.04
C LEU A 594 22.27 -6.11 39.22
N THR A 595 21.81 -5.11 38.48
CA THR A 595 22.71 -4.18 37.77
C THR A 595 22.29 -2.73 37.96
N LEU A 596 23.24 -1.87 38.31
CA LEU A 596 23.10 -0.43 38.26
C LEU A 596 23.55 0.08 36.89
N ARG A 597 22.73 0.91 36.26
CA ARG A 597 23.03 1.55 34.97
C ARG A 597 23.14 3.06 35.16
N PHE A 598 24.31 3.61 34.81
CA PHE A 598 24.62 5.03 34.92
C PHE A 598 24.67 5.66 33.54
N GLU A 599 23.58 6.32 33.17
CA GLU A 599 23.46 6.93 31.85
C GLU A 599 24.25 8.24 31.76
N HIS A 600 24.44 8.88 32.91
CA HIS A 600 25.17 10.14 33.07
C HIS A 600 26.11 10.06 34.27
N GLY A 601 27.32 10.61 34.13
CA GLY A 601 28.37 10.54 35.15
C GLY A 601 29.14 9.21 35.17
N ASP A 602 30.06 9.10 36.12
CA ASP A 602 30.87 7.89 36.33
C ASP A 602 30.06 6.81 37.06
N ALA A 603 30.33 5.54 36.73
CA ALA A 603 29.75 4.43 37.46
C ALA A 603 30.21 4.44 38.92
N ALA A 604 29.28 4.29 39.86
CA ALA A 604 29.64 4.17 41.27
C ALA A 604 30.53 2.94 41.49
N GLU A 605 31.57 3.08 42.31
CA GLU A 605 32.36 1.93 42.74
C GLU A 605 31.47 0.96 43.53
N PRO A 606 31.44 -0.34 43.19
CA PRO A 606 30.60 -1.34 43.86
C PRO A 606 31.01 -1.62 45.32
N ALA A 607 32.11 -1.03 45.80
CA ALA A 607 32.64 -1.26 47.13
C ALA A 607 31.59 -0.89 48.20
N GLY A 608 31.23 -1.87 49.05
CA GLY A 608 30.26 -1.68 50.14
C GLY A 608 28.79 -1.79 49.75
N LEU A 609 28.40 -1.58 48.48
CA LEU A 609 27.00 -1.69 48.05
C LEU A 609 26.42 -3.10 48.18
N GLY A 610 27.22 -4.12 47.87
CA GLY A 610 26.81 -5.52 48.06
C GLY A 610 26.64 -5.90 49.53
N GLU A 611 27.35 -5.24 50.46
CA GLU A 611 27.16 -5.42 51.90
C GLU A 611 25.92 -4.67 52.40
N ALA A 612 25.73 -3.44 51.94
CA ALA A 612 24.56 -2.62 52.25
C ALA A 612 23.24 -3.33 51.89
N LEU A 613 23.17 -3.95 50.70
CA LEU A 613 22.01 -4.71 50.24
C LEU A 613 21.70 -5.96 51.10
N ARG A 614 22.68 -6.51 51.82
CA ARG A 614 22.48 -7.61 52.78
C ARG A 614 22.07 -7.11 54.17
N GLY A 615 22.16 -5.80 54.40
CA GLY A 615 21.76 -5.13 55.63
C GLY A 615 20.24 -4.92 55.74
N PRO A 616 19.78 -4.28 56.83
CA PRO A 616 18.36 -4.01 57.02
C PRO A 616 17.82 -3.03 55.96
N ARG A 617 16.64 -3.35 55.42
CA ARG A 617 15.90 -2.48 54.50
C ARG A 617 15.20 -1.37 55.26
N HIS A 618 15.40 -0.12 54.83
CA HIS A 618 14.62 1.03 55.26
C HIS A 618 13.51 1.32 54.24
N GLU A 619 12.29 1.58 54.70
CA GLU A 619 11.12 1.79 53.84
C GLU A 619 10.44 3.11 54.18
N ILE A 620 10.12 3.90 53.16
CA ILE A 620 9.37 5.16 53.30
C ILE A 620 8.21 5.17 52.31
N ALA A 621 6.99 5.31 52.84
CA ALA A 621 5.81 5.64 52.06
C ALA A 621 5.86 7.12 51.63
N THR A 622 5.69 7.40 50.33
CA THR A 622 5.73 8.78 49.84
C THR A 622 4.45 9.55 50.16
N GLY A 623 3.33 8.85 50.36
CA GLY A 623 1.98 9.43 50.45
C GLY A 623 1.37 9.81 49.10
N VAL A 624 2.06 9.52 47.99
CA VAL A 624 1.61 9.86 46.63
C VAL A 624 1.02 8.62 45.96
N THR A 625 -0.25 8.70 45.57
CA THR A 625 -0.99 7.61 44.94
C THR A 625 -1.32 7.86 43.47
N MET A 626 -1.55 6.77 42.73
CA MET A 626 -1.92 6.77 41.33
C MET A 626 -2.96 5.69 41.04
N GLY A 627 -3.97 6.03 40.25
CA GLY A 627 -4.93 5.06 39.70
C GLY A 627 -4.39 4.33 38.48
N ALA A 628 -5.14 3.35 37.98
CA ALA A 628 -4.76 2.61 36.78
C ALA A 628 -4.71 3.53 35.56
N GLY A 629 -3.68 3.35 34.72
CA GLY A 629 -3.50 4.15 33.50
C GLY A 629 -2.98 5.57 33.75
N ALA A 630 -2.56 5.90 34.99
CA ALA A 630 -1.92 7.18 35.27
C ALA A 630 -0.56 7.30 34.59
N TYR A 631 -0.33 8.43 33.92
CA TYR A 631 0.96 8.73 33.29
C TYR A 631 1.93 9.29 34.33
N PHE A 632 3.03 8.58 34.55
CA PHE A 632 4.11 8.99 35.46
C PHE A 632 5.44 9.21 34.74
N GLY A 633 5.43 9.32 33.40
CA GLY A 633 6.65 9.52 32.63
C GLY A 633 7.35 10.85 32.91
N SER A 634 6.67 11.85 33.45
CA SER A 634 7.29 13.09 33.92
C SER A 634 8.06 12.91 35.24
N LEU A 635 7.64 11.99 36.12
CA LEU A 635 8.39 11.65 37.34
C LEU A 635 9.75 11.05 37.01
N GLN A 636 9.78 10.17 36.00
CA GLN A 636 11.01 9.55 35.49
C GLN A 636 12.05 10.61 35.10
N LEU A 637 11.65 11.56 34.25
CA LEU A 637 12.53 12.64 33.80
C LEU A 637 12.89 13.62 34.93
N TYR A 638 11.92 13.93 35.80
CA TYR A 638 12.14 14.81 36.94
C TYR A 638 13.18 14.22 37.91
N ALA A 639 13.07 12.94 38.24
CA ALA A 639 14.05 12.24 39.05
C ALA A 639 15.41 12.21 38.35
N ALA A 640 15.45 11.80 37.08
CA ALA A 640 16.68 11.68 36.30
C ALA A 640 17.47 12.99 36.14
N THR A 641 16.79 14.14 36.15
CA THR A 641 17.42 15.45 35.92
C THR A 641 17.66 16.25 37.19
N THR A 642 17.03 15.88 38.30
CA THR A 642 17.11 16.68 39.54
C THR A 642 17.75 15.97 40.73
N LEU A 643 18.01 14.67 40.63
CA LEU A 643 18.69 13.90 41.66
C LEU A 643 20.16 13.66 41.30
N PRO A 644 21.11 14.15 42.13
CA PRO A 644 22.50 13.74 42.05
C PRO A 644 22.64 12.22 42.28
N GLY A 645 23.52 11.56 41.54
CA GLY A 645 23.75 10.11 41.69
C GLY A 645 22.61 9.23 41.18
N PHE A 646 21.73 9.77 40.34
CA PHE A 646 20.64 9.03 39.71
C PHE A 646 21.17 7.89 38.82
N CYS A 647 20.54 6.73 38.92
CA CYS A 647 20.80 5.55 38.08
C CYS A 647 19.53 4.71 37.92
N ARG A 648 19.59 3.66 37.09
CA ARG A 648 18.54 2.63 37.03
C ARG A 648 19.04 1.34 37.67
N LEU A 649 18.26 0.78 38.60
CA LEU A 649 18.52 -0.51 39.22
C LEU A 649 17.65 -1.56 38.55
N ALA A 650 18.25 -2.49 37.82
CA ALA A 650 17.56 -3.59 37.14
C ALA A 650 17.78 -4.92 37.87
N ALA A 651 16.73 -5.74 37.95
CA ALA A 651 16.77 -7.08 38.52
C ALA A 651 16.68 -8.14 37.41
N HIS A 652 17.67 -9.03 37.33
CA HIS A 652 17.71 -10.12 36.34
C HIS A 652 17.17 -11.44 36.89
N GLN A 653 17.07 -11.54 38.22
CA GLN A 653 16.54 -12.68 38.95
C GLN A 653 15.68 -12.20 40.12
N ASP A 654 14.77 -13.06 40.58
CA ASP A 654 14.05 -12.82 41.82
C ASP A 654 14.95 -13.21 43.00
N THR A 655 15.62 -12.21 43.57
CA THR A 655 16.61 -12.40 44.64
C THR A 655 16.00 -12.37 46.04
N GLY A 656 14.76 -11.89 46.17
CA GLY A 656 14.13 -11.56 47.46
C GLY A 656 14.80 -10.39 48.21
N VAL A 657 15.85 -9.78 47.66
CA VAL A 657 16.54 -8.60 48.25
C VAL A 657 15.85 -7.31 47.85
N THR A 658 15.38 -7.24 46.60
CA THR A 658 14.61 -6.12 46.06
C THR A 658 13.21 -6.55 45.69
N ASP A 659 12.24 -5.65 45.84
CA ASP A 659 10.86 -5.90 45.40
C ASP A 659 10.64 -5.50 43.92
N ILE A 660 11.73 -5.42 43.14
CA ILE A 660 11.72 -5.18 41.69
C ILE A 660 11.46 -6.52 41.01
N ALA A 661 10.43 -6.58 40.17
CA ALA A 661 10.12 -7.80 39.43
C ALA A 661 11.27 -8.18 38.47
N LYS A 662 11.40 -9.49 38.22
CA LYS A 662 12.38 -10.01 37.25
C LYS A 662 12.24 -9.31 35.88
N ASP A 663 13.38 -8.94 35.31
CA ASP A 663 13.54 -8.26 34.02
C ASP A 663 12.89 -6.87 33.97
N GLN A 664 12.62 -6.27 35.15
CA GLN A 664 12.22 -4.88 35.32
C GLN A 664 13.33 -4.06 35.96
N ASP A 665 13.17 -2.74 35.95
CA ASP A 665 14.06 -1.84 36.67
C ASP A 665 13.30 -0.72 37.38
N ALA A 666 14.02 -0.02 38.23
CA ALA A 666 13.52 1.08 39.04
C ALA A 666 14.45 2.30 38.98
N PRO A 667 13.90 3.53 39.06
CA PRO A 667 14.70 4.71 39.37
C PRO A 667 15.40 4.55 40.72
N ALA A 668 16.69 4.85 40.79
CA ALA A 668 17.51 4.71 41.98
C ALA A 668 18.51 5.85 42.16
N VAL A 669 18.99 6.02 43.38
CA VAL A 669 20.05 6.97 43.75
C VAL A 669 21.09 6.24 44.58
N VAL A 670 22.35 6.45 44.24
CA VAL A 670 23.50 5.86 44.94
C VAL A 670 24.24 6.92 45.73
N GLY A 671 24.58 6.60 46.97
CA GLY A 671 25.51 7.35 47.81
C GLY A 671 26.73 6.50 48.15
N ASP A 672 27.52 6.93 49.14
CA ASP A 672 28.68 6.15 49.57
C ASP A 672 28.23 4.85 50.26
N ALA A 673 28.55 3.71 49.66
CA ALA A 673 28.12 2.36 50.07
C ALA A 673 26.61 2.27 50.44
N SER A 674 25.76 3.08 49.81
CA SER A 674 24.32 3.19 50.15
C SER A 674 23.49 3.36 48.89
N LEU A 675 22.26 2.87 48.91
CA LEU A 675 21.37 2.84 47.74
C LEU A 675 19.93 3.09 48.17
N ALA A 676 19.19 3.89 47.43
CA ALA A 676 17.73 3.99 47.52
C ALA A 676 17.10 3.81 46.14
N TYR A 677 15.96 3.12 46.04
CA TYR A 677 15.22 2.95 44.81
C TYR A 677 13.72 3.07 45.01
N LEU A 678 13.02 3.45 43.94
CA LEU A 678 11.59 3.74 43.93
C LEU A 678 10.80 2.55 43.38
N ILE A 679 9.77 2.11 44.11
CA ILE A 679 8.80 1.11 43.67
C ILE A 679 7.38 1.63 43.85
N HIS A 680 6.41 0.97 43.25
CA HIS A 680 5.00 1.20 43.53
C HIS A 680 4.36 -0.06 44.14
N VAL A 681 3.59 0.12 45.20
CA VAL A 681 2.87 -0.95 45.89
C VAL A 681 1.39 -0.73 45.69
N GLN A 682 0.65 -1.78 45.32
CA GLN A 682 -0.79 -1.68 45.17
C GLN A 682 -1.44 -1.52 46.55
N THR A 683 -2.08 -0.38 46.81
CA THR A 683 -2.75 -0.05 48.07
C THR A 683 -4.25 -0.35 48.02
N ARG A 684 -4.85 -0.33 46.82
CA ARG A 684 -6.25 -0.70 46.60
C ARG A 684 -6.36 -1.75 45.50
N HIS A 685 -7.09 -2.83 45.80
CA HIS A 685 -7.35 -3.94 44.88
C HIS A 685 -8.80 -3.90 44.37
N GLY A 686 -9.01 -4.34 43.13
CA GLY A 686 -10.31 -4.46 42.49
C GLY A 686 -10.23 -5.19 41.15
N GLU A 687 -11.38 -5.56 40.58
CA GLU A 687 -11.43 -6.25 39.28
C GLU A 687 -11.28 -5.27 38.11
N LEU A 688 -11.89 -4.08 38.23
CA LEU A 688 -11.85 -3.03 37.22
C LEU A 688 -10.64 -2.09 37.41
N PRO A 689 -10.10 -1.47 36.34
CA PRO A 689 -8.97 -0.54 36.44
C PRO A 689 -9.21 0.62 37.41
N GLU A 690 -10.40 1.21 37.42
CA GLU A 690 -10.79 2.33 38.28
C GLU A 690 -10.80 2.00 39.79
N ASP A 691 -10.84 0.71 40.13
CA ASP A 691 -10.81 0.24 41.52
C ASP A 691 -9.41 -0.06 42.05
N LYS A 692 -8.38 0.08 41.19
CA LYS A 692 -6.99 -0.19 41.54
C LYS A 692 -6.23 1.11 41.80
N GLU A 693 -5.48 1.13 42.89
CA GLU A 693 -4.62 2.25 43.27
C GLU A 693 -3.27 1.73 43.73
N TRP A 694 -2.22 2.47 43.39
CA TRP A 694 -0.84 2.22 43.79
C TRP A 694 -0.27 3.43 44.51
N GLU A 695 0.52 3.20 45.54
CA GLU A 695 1.32 4.22 46.21
C GLU A 695 2.80 4.03 45.88
N TRP A 696 3.52 5.14 45.72
CA TRP A 696 4.97 5.13 45.58
C TRP A 696 5.66 4.91 46.93
N PHE A 697 6.60 3.97 46.97
CA PHE A 697 7.42 3.61 48.11
C PHE A 697 8.91 3.71 47.77
N VAL A 698 9.71 4.10 48.74
CA VAL A 698 11.17 4.10 48.61
C VAL A 698 11.76 3.04 49.52
N HIS A 699 12.58 2.16 48.96
CA HIS A 699 13.40 1.21 49.69
C HIS A 699 14.85 1.64 49.66
N ALA A 700 15.52 1.59 50.81
CA ALA A 700 16.91 2.01 50.92
C ALA A 700 17.75 1.13 51.84
N PHE A 701 19.06 1.15 51.60
CA PHE A 701 20.07 0.28 52.18
C PHE A 701 21.36 1.07 52.45
N GLY A 702 22.14 0.61 53.43
CA GLY A 702 23.42 1.24 53.83
C GLY A 702 23.25 2.37 54.84
N GLU A 703 24.38 2.91 55.34
CA GLU A 703 24.38 3.91 56.40
C GLU A 703 23.70 5.24 55.99
N GLN A 704 23.79 5.62 54.72
CA GLN A 704 23.10 6.79 54.16
C GLN A 704 21.70 6.46 53.64
N GLY A 705 21.25 5.20 53.78
CA GLY A 705 19.97 4.72 53.26
C GLY A 705 18.77 5.59 53.69
N PRO A 706 18.57 5.89 54.98
CA PRO A 706 17.46 6.74 55.42
C PRO A 706 17.46 8.15 54.80
N GLN A 707 18.64 8.75 54.64
CA GLN A 707 18.78 10.08 54.04
C GLN A 707 18.47 10.05 52.54
N LEU A 708 19.00 9.05 51.82
CA LEU A 708 18.70 8.83 50.40
C LEU A 708 17.22 8.53 50.17
N ALA A 709 16.59 7.77 51.09
CA ALA A 709 15.17 7.45 51.02
C ALA A 709 14.31 8.71 51.13
N GLU A 710 14.59 9.58 52.11
CA GLU A 710 13.86 10.84 52.28
C GLU A 710 14.10 11.79 51.10
N GLN A 711 15.32 11.82 50.53
CA GLN A 711 15.61 12.62 49.33
C GLN A 711 14.78 12.16 48.12
N LEU A 712 14.68 10.85 47.88
CA LEU A 712 13.89 10.30 46.78
C LEU A 712 12.39 10.51 47.03
N ALA A 713 11.91 10.28 48.27
CA ALA A 713 10.53 10.52 48.64
C ALA A 713 10.13 12.00 48.54
N ALA A 714 11.00 12.92 48.97
CA ALA A 714 10.80 14.36 48.80
C ALA A 714 10.75 14.76 47.33
N THR A 715 11.51 14.09 46.46
CA THR A 715 11.48 14.31 45.01
C THR A 715 10.14 13.88 44.42
N VAL A 716 9.61 12.72 44.80
CA VAL A 716 8.27 12.25 44.38
C VAL A 716 7.18 13.23 44.85
N ARG A 717 7.23 13.66 46.12
CA ARG A 717 6.28 14.63 46.68
C ARG A 717 6.38 16.01 45.99
N ALA A 718 7.58 16.43 45.60
CA ALA A 718 7.79 17.68 44.87
C ALA A 718 7.25 17.60 43.44
N TRP A 719 7.47 16.48 42.75
CA TRP A 719 6.88 16.20 41.44
C TRP A 719 5.35 16.25 41.52
N ASP A 720 4.75 15.55 42.48
CA ASP A 720 3.29 15.50 42.66
C ASP A 720 2.69 16.90 42.91
N ARG A 721 3.37 17.75 43.70
CA ARG A 721 2.91 19.12 44.00
C ARG A 721 3.07 20.12 42.86
N HIS A 722 4.08 19.97 42.01
CA HIS A 722 4.52 21.05 41.12
C HIS A 722 4.52 20.68 39.63
N VAL A 723 4.63 19.40 39.29
CA VAL A 723 4.85 18.93 37.91
C VAL A 723 3.70 18.03 37.43
N ARG A 724 3.18 17.16 38.31
CA ARG A 724 2.01 16.33 38.01
C ARG A 724 0.79 17.24 37.80
N ALA A 725 0.07 17.04 36.70
CA ALA A 725 -1.16 17.75 36.43
C ALA A 725 -2.38 16.99 36.98
N ASP A 726 -3.45 17.73 37.29
CA ASP A 726 -4.71 17.17 37.82
C ASP A 726 -5.40 16.21 36.82
N GLU A 727 -5.18 16.43 35.52
CA GLU A 727 -5.65 15.56 34.44
C GLU A 727 -4.47 14.72 33.92
N ASN A 728 -4.59 13.38 34.00
CA ASN A 728 -3.54 12.39 33.68
C ASN A 728 -2.96 12.51 32.24
N ASP A 729 -3.64 13.23 31.36
CA ASP A 729 -3.35 13.44 29.94
C ASP A 729 -2.66 14.79 29.64
N LYS A 730 -2.53 15.70 30.62
CA LYS A 730 -1.93 17.04 30.43
C LYS A 730 -0.78 17.31 31.39
N HIS A 731 0.23 16.44 31.42
CA HIS A 731 1.44 16.68 32.22
C HIS A 731 2.18 17.96 31.77
N ALA A 732 2.85 18.63 32.71
CA ALA A 732 3.73 19.74 32.39
C ALA A 732 5.14 19.22 32.07
N ASP A 733 5.50 19.22 30.79
CA ASP A 733 6.86 18.95 30.34
C ASP A 733 7.83 20.04 30.84
N PRO A 734 9.13 19.71 31.04
CA PRO A 734 10.13 20.72 31.36
C PRO A 734 10.34 21.65 30.17
N VAL A 735 10.69 22.91 30.45
CA VAL A 735 11.33 23.73 29.42
C VAL A 735 12.76 23.20 29.27
N LEU A 736 13.09 22.73 28.07
CA LEU A 736 14.41 22.19 27.73
C LEU A 736 15.05 23.04 26.64
N THR A 737 16.29 23.48 26.90
CA THR A 737 17.16 24.06 25.89
C THR A 737 18.45 23.26 25.77
N VAL A 738 18.96 23.11 24.55
CA VAL A 738 20.19 22.37 24.28
C VAL A 738 21.21 23.33 23.69
N HIS A 739 22.39 23.36 24.30
CA HIS A 739 23.51 24.24 23.94
C HIS A 739 24.71 23.41 23.49
N PRO A 740 25.62 23.94 22.67
CA PRO A 740 26.89 23.26 22.36
C PRO A 740 27.69 22.92 23.63
N ALA A 741 28.38 21.78 23.66
CA ALA A 741 29.18 21.33 24.83
C ALA A 741 30.14 22.40 25.37
N GLY A 742 30.74 23.23 24.50
CA GLY A 742 31.66 24.30 24.89
C GLY A 742 31.03 25.57 25.46
N THR A 743 29.70 25.62 25.64
CA THR A 743 29.01 26.83 26.14
C THR A 743 29.36 27.08 27.60
N PRO A 744 29.92 28.24 28.00
CA PRO A 744 30.24 28.54 29.39
C PRO A 744 28.99 28.60 30.30
N ASP A 745 29.12 28.21 31.57
CA ASP A 745 28.02 28.22 32.56
C ASP A 745 27.31 29.58 32.66
N ALA A 746 28.07 30.68 32.55
CA ALA A 746 27.53 32.04 32.62
C ALA A 746 26.58 32.42 31.46
N LEU A 747 26.58 31.64 30.37
CA LEU A 747 25.70 31.83 29.22
C LEU A 747 24.51 30.86 29.22
N LEU A 748 24.49 29.87 30.12
CA LEU A 748 23.35 28.97 30.25
C LEU A 748 22.19 29.65 30.99
N PRO A 749 20.93 29.37 30.61
CA PRO A 749 19.80 29.79 31.42
C PRO A 749 19.84 29.10 32.79
N ALA A 750 19.17 29.69 33.79
CA ALA A 750 19.00 29.05 35.09
C ALA A 750 18.24 27.72 34.91
N GLY A 751 18.66 26.67 35.61
CA GLY A 751 18.02 25.36 35.56
C GLY A 751 18.99 24.23 35.91
N HIS A 752 18.49 23.01 35.76
CA HIS A 752 19.26 21.78 35.95
C HIS A 752 20.04 21.45 34.68
N VAL A 753 21.36 21.54 34.76
CA VAL A 753 22.26 21.26 33.63
C VAL A 753 22.65 19.79 33.63
N LEU A 754 22.52 19.17 32.46
CA LEU A 754 23.00 17.84 32.16
C LEU A 754 23.99 17.91 31.00
N ASP A 755 25.25 17.62 31.30
CA ASP A 755 26.34 17.66 30.32
C ASP A 755 26.49 16.31 29.60
N LYS A 756 26.57 16.39 28.27
CA LYS A 756 26.88 15.27 27.37
C LYS A 756 28.14 15.60 26.55
N GLU A 757 28.57 14.69 25.69
CA GLU A 757 29.82 14.84 24.94
C GLU A 757 29.75 16.03 23.96
N HIS A 758 28.62 16.20 23.29
CA HIS A 758 28.45 17.19 22.21
C HIS A 758 27.47 18.32 22.57
N CYS A 759 26.71 18.16 23.64
CA CYS A 759 25.76 19.18 24.08
C CYS A 759 25.59 19.29 25.59
N ARG A 760 25.03 20.42 26.03
CA ARG A 760 24.60 20.70 27.40
C ARG A 760 23.09 20.90 27.39
N LEU A 761 22.35 20.06 28.09
CA LEU A 761 20.90 20.15 28.22
C LEU A 761 20.57 20.94 29.48
N VAL A 762 19.71 21.96 29.38
CA VAL A 762 19.26 22.74 30.53
C VAL A 762 17.77 22.56 30.70
N PHE A 763 17.38 21.91 31.80
CA PHE A 763 16.00 21.64 32.19
C PHE A 763 15.52 22.67 33.19
N GLN A 764 14.34 23.24 32.95
CA GLN A 764 13.63 24.10 33.89
C GLN A 764 12.30 23.46 34.24
N TRP A 765 12.10 23.17 35.52
CA TRP A 765 10.90 22.52 36.01
C TRP A 765 9.92 23.52 36.65
N PRO A 766 8.59 23.37 36.40
CA PRO A 766 7.56 24.13 37.09
C PRO A 766 7.73 24.12 38.62
N GLY A 767 7.56 25.29 39.26
CA GLY A 767 7.60 25.41 40.72
C GLY A 767 8.98 25.27 41.38
N ARG A 768 10.02 24.87 40.64
CA ARG A 768 11.39 24.72 41.14
C ARG A 768 12.32 25.87 40.72
N ASP A 769 12.21 26.33 39.48
CA ASP A 769 13.21 27.24 38.88
C ASP A 769 12.71 28.67 38.56
N GLY A 770 11.43 28.99 38.81
CA GLY A 770 10.88 30.36 38.74
C GLY A 770 10.54 30.90 37.34
N HIS A 771 9.24 31.21 37.15
CA HIS A 771 8.54 31.80 35.98
C HIS A 771 8.71 31.07 34.63
N LEU A 772 7.83 30.09 34.40
CA LEU A 772 7.62 29.47 33.10
C LEU A 772 7.19 30.53 32.06
N PRO A 773 7.81 30.60 30.87
CA PRO A 773 7.17 31.25 29.74
C PRO A 773 5.85 30.52 29.45
N GLY A 774 4.75 31.27 29.38
CA GLY A 774 3.41 30.69 29.16
C GLY A 774 3.35 29.86 27.87
N PRO A 775 2.44 28.86 27.80
CA PRO A 775 2.32 27.98 26.64
C PRO A 775 2.13 28.81 25.36
N ALA A 776 2.81 28.41 24.29
CA ALA A 776 2.68 29.02 22.98
C ALA A 776 1.20 29.06 22.60
N ARG A 777 0.63 30.27 22.55
CA ARG A 777 -0.79 30.45 22.23
C ARG A 777 -1.03 29.93 20.81
N HIS A 778 -1.94 28.97 20.66
CA HIS A 778 -2.56 28.70 19.36
C HIS A 778 -3.06 30.02 18.77
N HIS A 779 -2.55 30.39 17.59
CA HIS A 779 -3.11 31.49 16.82
C HIS A 779 -4.56 31.13 16.45
N ARG A 780 -5.52 31.62 17.25
CA ARG A 780 -6.90 31.74 16.82
C ARG A 780 -6.92 32.79 15.71
N ALA A 781 -7.44 32.41 14.54
CA ALA A 781 -7.74 33.36 13.48
C ALA A 781 -8.57 34.53 14.05
N PRO A 782 -8.34 35.78 13.60
CA PRO A 782 -9.08 36.92 14.13
C PRO A 782 -10.57 36.74 13.86
N ALA A 783 -11.39 36.92 14.91
CA ALA A 783 -12.83 36.97 14.76
C ALA A 783 -13.23 38.10 13.79
N PRO A 784 -14.23 37.89 12.91
CA PRO A 784 -14.69 38.96 12.03
C PRO A 784 -15.23 40.14 12.85
N ALA A 785 -14.87 41.35 12.43
CA ALA A 785 -15.29 42.58 13.07
C ALA A 785 -16.83 42.67 13.15
N PRO A 786 -17.40 43.20 14.25
CA PRO A 786 -18.84 43.38 14.35
C PRO A 786 -19.31 44.41 13.32
N VAL A 787 -20.29 44.01 12.52
CA VAL A 787 -21.09 44.89 11.67
C VAL A 787 -21.81 45.87 12.59
N LEU A 788 -21.46 47.15 12.48
CA LEU A 788 -22.24 48.25 13.03
C LEU A 788 -23.50 48.39 12.17
N GLU A 789 -24.64 47.96 12.71
CA GLU A 789 -25.95 48.39 12.21
C GLU A 789 -26.24 49.82 12.72
N ASP A 790 -26.80 50.63 11.83
CA ASP A 790 -27.13 52.04 11.95
C ASP A 790 -27.86 52.45 13.25
N ARG A 791 -27.40 53.56 13.85
CA ARG A 791 -28.21 54.78 14.10
C ARG A 791 -27.40 55.96 14.60
#